data_AF-A0A1V3N1B7-F1
#
_entry.id   AF-A0A1V3N1B7-F1
#
_cell.length_a   1.000
_cell.length_b   1.000
_cell.length_c   1.000
_cell.angle_alpha   90.00
_cell.angle_beta   90.00
_cell.angle_gamma   90.00
#
_symmetry.space_group_name_H-M   'P 1'
#
loop_
_entity.id
_entity.type
_entity.pdbx_description
1 polymer ?
#
loop_
_entity_poly.entity_id
_entity_poly.type
_entity_poly.pdbx_seq_one_letter_code
_entity_poly.pdbx_strand_id
1 'polypeptide(L)'
;MAHRIYIYNVNLKTKETFESHLAEWNYEIPALMFPLFSSDIRSRGTQLYANKEDGIARLRYFYALLADVYQLHYKKKYTEPVNKMFEFLESLPFDTFQIDGRDVFNMNEENHTEQASDWVDEIRRTGALYTQAFEQQNLDPLQEILRPSGYDTFLEMLETDWINYGLGLWEEDAFQKEGAEVFEENGKQGLKDAGGNILVAAKYDEIFEFNEAGIAVVERDHLFGYINEQGKEIVSCQYVEAFDARVIDGVNYAEVEIEGKRGILNIDSKQLSLPAAYDDLDWFARGFLNAKQGDNYFLFAADGTQVIAESADEPFEYDYCKLFYKRQKGTMKRKYFRMDGHYLGSFLEDSLQALPNAYFWIKPNKLQRKISIIKPDGTVLDEEIDRIIVLDGYRSIVYLKNKQWRIYALAHDLFRLVDRSIDKILVDSIKNFRKDIFVVACAEGQGIYEAYLDQWLLEPDPAYLKIEYCYMDFMRIHESEGMRYFDTKVNFCSELYDYVSAPIHDPHPERSEGEFLLLFKGERLFYVDQKRNIAEFPETAFGRLYAEKYNLQGTDQSYFVQFYQAWTKRKGAGYESYLDNETLYEKARKLNWAGKIAEAIPLLTIGASRGSADCQYLLGNIYCDTDHEDFLDIPKAIGFYKQAIAQDHAQAWTNLGFIYATGLGLPPDIPKALTAYQKAAALGEGQAMSNLGHWYYEGEHLEQDYGQALHYFKQAEKEGIDNDAQIAEIYYQQKDYTNLLRYLKKDKAGQYAAIYYGILYEEGWGVKQSMVKALRYYEQANQNATYAYAVNRLLYYYKNGTFADAAKYNFWFDFAKNNDVDIEE
;
A
#
# COMPACT_ATOMS: atom_id res chain seq x y z
N MET A 1 -4.03 -13.10 27.55
CA MET A 1 -3.96 -14.15 26.51
C MET A 1 -3.48 -13.46 25.24
N ALA A 2 -2.61 -14.07 24.44
CA ALA A 2 -2.27 -13.49 23.15
C ALA A 2 -3.51 -13.61 22.25
N HIS A 3 -3.97 -12.52 21.67
CA HIS A 3 -5.07 -12.54 20.71
C HIS A 3 -4.51 -12.93 19.34
N ARG A 4 -5.09 -13.94 18.70
CA ARG A 4 -4.54 -14.59 17.51
C ARG A 4 -5.55 -14.67 16.38
N ILE A 5 -5.03 -14.79 15.16
CA ILE A 5 -5.78 -15.14 13.95
C ILE A 5 -5.32 -16.52 13.52
N TYR A 6 -6.27 -17.42 13.26
CA TYR A 6 -6.00 -18.76 12.75
C TYR A 6 -6.50 -18.90 11.31
N ILE A 7 -5.68 -19.49 10.45
CA ILE A 7 -6.00 -19.72 9.04
C ILE A 7 -6.21 -21.21 8.80
N TYR A 8 -7.28 -21.57 8.09
CA TYR A 8 -7.61 -22.95 7.72
C TYR A 8 -7.92 -23.05 6.23
N ASN A 9 -7.72 -24.24 5.66
CA ASN A 9 -8.27 -24.61 4.34
C ASN A 9 -9.48 -25.53 4.57
N VAL A 10 -10.64 -25.17 4.01
CA VAL A 10 -11.92 -25.84 4.30
C VAL A 10 -12.76 -26.07 3.06
N ASN A 11 -13.56 -27.13 3.08
CA ASN A 11 -14.61 -27.36 2.09
C ASN A 11 -15.97 -26.90 2.64
N LEU A 12 -16.53 -25.84 2.08
CA LEU A 12 -17.81 -25.29 2.57
C LEU A 12 -19.02 -26.22 2.39
N LYS A 13 -18.94 -27.19 1.46
CA LYS A 13 -20.04 -28.12 1.18
C LYS A 13 -20.00 -29.32 2.12
N THR A 14 -18.83 -29.92 2.29
CA THR A 14 -18.65 -31.14 3.10
C THR A 14 -18.31 -30.83 4.56
N LYS A 15 -17.87 -29.60 4.86
CA LYS A 15 -17.33 -29.14 6.15
C LYS A 15 -16.03 -29.85 6.57
N GLU A 16 -15.33 -30.44 5.61
CA GLU A 16 -13.98 -30.97 5.83
C GLU A 16 -13.00 -29.81 6.00
N THR A 17 -12.00 -30.00 6.85
CA THR A 17 -10.92 -29.04 7.13
C THR A 17 -9.59 -29.76 6.94
N PHE A 18 -8.59 -29.04 6.44
CA PHE A 18 -7.22 -29.55 6.35
C PHE A 18 -6.70 -29.97 7.74
N GLU A 19 -5.81 -30.96 7.79
CA GLU A 19 -5.47 -31.66 9.03
C GLU A 19 -4.90 -30.74 10.12
N SER A 20 -4.17 -29.70 9.71
CA SER A 20 -3.65 -28.64 10.58
C SER A 20 -4.20 -27.26 10.17
N HIS A 21 -4.09 -26.30 11.09
CA HIS A 21 -4.21 -24.89 10.70
C HIS A 21 -2.96 -24.49 9.91
N LEU A 22 -3.14 -23.60 8.94
CA LEU A 22 -2.07 -23.21 8.03
C LEU A 22 -1.13 -22.17 8.65
N ALA A 23 -1.65 -21.32 9.53
CA ALA A 23 -0.92 -20.23 10.15
C ALA A 23 -1.59 -19.75 11.45
N GLU A 24 -0.78 -19.37 12.45
CA GLU A 24 -1.17 -18.60 13.63
C GLU A 24 -0.51 -17.20 13.60
N TRP A 25 -1.31 -16.15 13.40
CA TRP A 25 -0.84 -14.75 13.39
C TRP A 25 -1.34 -13.97 14.61
N ASN A 26 -0.75 -12.79 14.84
CA ASN A 26 -1.20 -11.88 15.89
C ASN A 26 -2.50 -11.14 15.46
N TYR A 27 -2.64 -9.86 15.83
CA TYR A 27 -3.86 -9.07 15.68
C TYR A 27 -4.29 -8.79 14.23
N GLU A 28 -3.41 -8.97 13.24
CA GLU A 28 -3.63 -8.53 11.86
C GLU A 28 -3.12 -9.56 10.84
N ILE A 29 -3.69 -9.52 9.63
CA ILE A 29 -3.19 -10.28 8.47
C ILE A 29 -1.86 -9.64 8.03
N PRO A 30 -0.75 -10.40 7.96
CA PRO A 30 0.53 -9.85 7.53
C PRO A 30 0.44 -9.19 6.15
N ALA A 31 1.07 -8.02 6.00
CA ALA A 31 1.05 -7.25 4.75
C ALA A 31 1.57 -8.05 3.54
N LEU A 32 2.48 -9.02 3.76
CA LEU A 32 2.94 -9.90 2.70
C LEU A 32 1.87 -10.89 2.21
N MET A 33 0.96 -11.32 3.10
CA MET A 33 -0.07 -12.33 2.81
C MET A 33 -1.42 -11.72 2.46
N PHE A 34 -1.59 -10.41 2.66
CA PHE A 34 -2.88 -9.73 2.51
C PHE A 34 -3.61 -9.99 1.18
N PRO A 35 -2.95 -9.96 0.00
CA PRO A 35 -3.63 -10.20 -1.28
C PRO A 35 -4.36 -11.55 -1.35
N LEU A 36 -3.88 -12.56 -0.62
CA LEU A 36 -4.41 -13.92 -0.59
C LEU A 36 -5.88 -13.97 -0.16
N PHE A 37 -6.32 -13.06 0.72
CA PHE A 37 -7.66 -13.09 1.31
C PHE A 37 -8.61 -12.05 0.72
N SER A 38 -8.14 -11.19 -0.18
CA SER A 38 -8.90 -10.04 -0.68
C SER A 38 -9.94 -10.38 -1.76
N SER A 39 -9.85 -11.55 -2.40
CA SER A 39 -10.75 -11.95 -3.47
C SER A 39 -11.95 -12.77 -2.97
N ASP A 40 -13.16 -12.38 -3.40
CA ASP A 40 -14.44 -13.00 -3.01
C ASP A 40 -14.60 -13.19 -1.49
N ILE A 41 -14.06 -12.24 -0.70
CA ILE A 41 -14.11 -12.27 0.75
C ILE A 41 -15.54 -12.04 1.26
N ARG A 42 -15.99 -12.89 2.18
CA ARG A 42 -17.31 -12.82 2.82
C ARG A 42 -17.29 -13.34 4.24
N SER A 43 -18.19 -12.83 5.08
CA SER A 43 -18.41 -13.36 6.44
C SER A 43 -19.60 -14.32 6.46
N ARG A 44 -19.55 -15.30 7.36
CA ARG A 44 -20.70 -16.14 7.71
C ARG A 44 -20.66 -16.44 9.21
N GLY A 45 -21.51 -15.78 9.97
CA GLY A 45 -21.40 -15.78 11.43
C GLY A 45 -20.15 -15.01 11.85
N THR A 46 -19.34 -15.59 12.74
CA THR A 46 -18.13 -14.96 13.28
C THR A 46 -16.85 -15.33 12.52
N GLN A 47 -16.96 -15.82 11.29
CA GLN A 47 -15.86 -16.38 10.50
C GLN A 47 -15.84 -15.75 9.12
N LEU A 48 -14.66 -15.60 8.54
CA LEU A 48 -14.47 -15.05 7.20
C LEU A 48 -14.00 -16.15 6.25
N TYR A 49 -14.39 -16.02 4.98
CA TYR A 49 -14.11 -16.99 3.93
C TYR A 49 -13.66 -16.29 2.66
N ALA A 50 -12.53 -16.72 2.10
CA ALA A 50 -11.96 -16.21 0.85
C ALA A 50 -11.79 -17.35 -0.17
N ASN A 51 -11.84 -17.00 -1.46
CA ASN A 51 -11.57 -17.96 -2.53
C ASN A 51 -10.05 -18.26 -2.61
N LYS A 52 -9.67 -19.54 -2.57
CA LYS A 52 -8.27 -19.97 -2.60
C LYS A 52 -7.59 -19.58 -3.91
N GLU A 53 -8.16 -19.98 -5.04
CA GLU A 53 -7.52 -19.86 -6.36
C GLU A 53 -7.32 -18.39 -6.77
N ASP A 54 -8.36 -17.56 -6.62
CA ASP A 54 -8.26 -16.13 -6.90
C ASP A 54 -7.27 -15.43 -5.95
N GLY A 55 -7.25 -15.87 -4.69
CA GLY A 55 -6.32 -15.38 -3.68
C GLY A 55 -4.86 -15.67 -4.05
N ILE A 56 -4.56 -16.91 -4.41
CA ILE A 56 -3.22 -17.33 -4.84
C ILE A 56 -2.78 -16.54 -6.08
N ALA A 57 -3.67 -16.36 -7.06
CA ALA A 57 -3.36 -15.58 -8.25
C ALA A 57 -3.00 -14.11 -7.91
N ARG A 58 -3.77 -13.45 -7.03
CA ARG A 58 -3.47 -12.10 -6.56
C ARG A 58 -2.15 -12.02 -5.79
N LEU A 59 -1.89 -13.00 -4.92
CA LEU A 59 -0.64 -13.08 -4.17
C LEU A 59 0.56 -13.26 -5.12
N ARG A 60 0.44 -14.08 -6.17
CA ARG A 60 1.47 -14.23 -7.21
C ARG A 60 1.76 -12.92 -7.92
N TYR A 61 0.73 -12.13 -8.28
CA TYR A 61 0.94 -10.80 -8.87
C TYR A 61 1.69 -9.86 -7.94
N PHE A 62 1.38 -9.88 -6.64
CA PHE A 62 2.08 -9.06 -5.66
C PHE A 62 3.56 -9.45 -5.51
N TYR A 63 3.85 -10.74 -5.38
CA TYR A 63 5.22 -11.23 -5.31
C TYR A 63 6.00 -10.98 -6.61
N ALA A 64 5.36 -11.06 -7.77
CA ALA A 64 5.98 -10.66 -9.04
C ALA A 64 6.33 -9.16 -9.06
N LEU A 65 5.42 -8.29 -8.60
CA LEU A 65 5.67 -6.85 -8.48
C LEU A 65 6.81 -6.54 -7.51
N LEU A 66 6.85 -7.20 -6.34
CA LEU A 66 7.96 -7.08 -5.39
C LEU A 66 9.29 -7.49 -6.03
N ALA A 67 9.30 -8.59 -6.79
CA ALA A 67 10.48 -9.06 -7.49
C ALA A 67 10.92 -8.12 -8.62
N ASP A 68 10.00 -7.47 -9.32
CA ASP A 68 10.30 -6.46 -10.34
C ASP A 68 10.91 -5.19 -9.71
N VAL A 69 10.25 -4.64 -8.69
CA VAL A 69 10.66 -3.40 -8.02
C VAL A 69 12.02 -3.55 -7.34
N TYR A 70 12.26 -4.69 -6.68
CA TYR A 70 13.51 -4.96 -5.94
C TYR A 70 14.52 -5.80 -6.72
N GLN A 71 14.23 -6.16 -7.97
CA GLN A 71 15.07 -6.95 -8.86
C GLN A 71 15.51 -8.30 -8.23
N LEU A 72 14.54 -9.13 -7.84
CA LEU A 72 14.75 -10.37 -7.08
C LEU A 72 14.63 -11.65 -7.90
N HIS A 73 14.12 -11.60 -9.14
CA HIS A 73 13.80 -12.78 -9.98
C HIS A 73 14.93 -13.81 -10.15
N TYR A 74 16.18 -13.37 -10.09
CA TYR A 74 17.38 -14.21 -10.27
C TYR A 74 18.10 -14.53 -8.95
N LYS A 75 17.58 -14.09 -7.81
CA LYS A 75 18.18 -14.35 -6.51
C LYS A 75 17.58 -15.63 -5.93
N LYS A 76 18.39 -16.70 -5.90
CA LYS A 76 17.99 -17.99 -5.30
C LYS A 76 17.37 -17.85 -3.90
N LYS A 77 17.94 -16.96 -3.06
CA LYS A 77 17.44 -16.66 -1.71
C LYS A 77 15.99 -16.16 -1.66
N TYR A 78 15.51 -15.55 -2.74
CA TYR A 78 14.12 -15.12 -2.89
C TYR A 78 13.28 -16.24 -3.52
N THR A 79 13.72 -16.79 -4.65
CA THR A 79 12.91 -17.73 -5.44
C THR A 79 12.60 -19.03 -4.71
N GLU A 80 13.55 -19.57 -3.95
CA GLU A 80 13.40 -20.85 -3.24
C GLU A 80 12.29 -20.82 -2.17
N PRO A 81 12.30 -19.92 -1.18
CA PRO A 81 11.21 -19.85 -0.20
C PRO A 81 9.86 -19.42 -0.80
N VAL A 82 9.87 -18.53 -1.80
CA VAL A 82 8.64 -18.05 -2.45
C VAL A 82 7.98 -19.18 -3.25
N ASN A 83 8.73 -19.96 -4.02
CA ASN A 83 8.18 -21.11 -4.75
C ASN A 83 7.61 -22.14 -3.78
N LYS A 84 8.36 -22.51 -2.74
CA LYS A 84 7.91 -23.45 -1.71
C LYS A 84 6.61 -23.01 -1.03
N MET A 85 6.45 -21.71 -0.78
CA MET A 85 5.22 -21.15 -0.25
C MET A 85 4.04 -21.32 -1.22
N PHE A 86 4.24 -21.01 -2.51
CA PHE A 86 3.16 -21.13 -3.49
C PHE A 86 2.80 -22.59 -3.79
N GLU A 87 3.79 -23.48 -3.89
CA GLU A 87 3.60 -24.93 -3.99
C GLU A 87 2.71 -25.45 -2.86
N PHE A 88 3.02 -25.05 -1.63
CA PHE A 88 2.20 -25.38 -0.47
C PHE A 88 0.76 -24.91 -0.61
N LEU A 89 0.55 -23.62 -0.90
CA LEU A 89 -0.78 -23.03 -1.01
C LEU A 89 -1.60 -23.68 -2.13
N GLU A 90 -0.97 -24.01 -3.25
CA GLU A 90 -1.62 -24.68 -4.38
C GLU A 90 -1.95 -26.14 -4.08
N SER A 91 -1.12 -26.83 -3.28
CA SER A 91 -1.34 -28.21 -2.84
C SER A 91 -2.53 -28.39 -1.87
N LEU A 92 -3.13 -27.29 -1.40
CA LEU A 92 -4.23 -27.35 -0.44
C LEU A 92 -5.50 -27.94 -1.08
N PRO A 93 -6.14 -28.93 -0.44
CA PRO A 93 -7.16 -29.77 -1.07
C PRO A 93 -8.51 -29.08 -1.28
N PHE A 94 -8.77 -27.96 -0.62
CA PHE A 94 -10.06 -27.28 -0.66
C PHE A 94 -9.96 -25.88 -1.29
N ASP A 95 -11.06 -25.41 -1.86
CA ASP A 95 -11.15 -24.17 -2.64
C ASP A 95 -11.33 -22.90 -1.79
N THR A 96 -11.42 -23.03 -0.47
CA THR A 96 -11.77 -21.94 0.44
C THR A 96 -10.75 -21.80 1.57
N PHE A 97 -10.26 -20.59 1.78
CA PHE A 97 -9.59 -20.21 3.02
C PHE A 97 -10.62 -19.75 4.04
N GLN A 98 -10.51 -20.24 5.27
CA GLN A 98 -11.27 -19.74 6.42
C GLN A 98 -10.32 -18.97 7.35
N ILE A 99 -10.75 -17.80 7.78
CA ILE A 99 -10.05 -16.96 8.75
C ILE A 99 -10.88 -16.91 10.03
N ASP A 100 -10.25 -17.33 11.13
CA ASP A 100 -10.83 -17.29 12.47
C ASP A 100 -10.14 -16.21 13.31
N GLY A 101 -10.81 -15.06 13.44
CA GLY A 101 -10.34 -13.91 14.22
C GLY A 101 -11.09 -13.72 15.55
N ARG A 102 -11.81 -14.73 16.05
CA ARG A 102 -12.65 -14.57 17.26
C ARG A 102 -11.87 -14.09 18.49
N ASP A 103 -10.61 -14.48 18.62
CA ASP A 103 -9.76 -14.02 19.71
C ASP A 103 -9.50 -12.52 19.62
N VAL A 104 -9.38 -11.96 18.41
CA VAL A 104 -9.28 -10.52 18.17
C VAL A 104 -10.62 -9.83 18.45
N PHE A 105 -11.75 -10.45 18.06
CA PHE A 105 -13.08 -9.84 18.27
C PHE A 105 -13.45 -9.66 19.75
N ASN A 106 -12.87 -10.45 20.66
CA ASN A 106 -13.07 -10.30 22.10
C ASN A 106 -12.51 -8.99 22.69
N MET A 107 -11.85 -8.16 21.89
CA MET A 107 -11.31 -6.85 22.31
C MET A 107 -12.33 -5.71 22.23
N ASN A 108 -13.50 -5.96 21.64
CA ASN A 108 -14.57 -4.99 21.43
C ASN A 108 -15.89 -5.52 22.02
N GLU A 109 -16.76 -4.63 22.50
CA GLU A 109 -18.09 -4.96 23.04
C GLU A 109 -19.12 -5.27 21.93
N GLU A 110 -18.79 -4.97 20.68
CA GLU A 110 -19.63 -5.26 19.50
C GLU A 110 -19.80 -6.77 19.27
N ASN A 111 -20.90 -7.14 18.61
CA ASN A 111 -21.16 -8.54 18.30
C ASN A 111 -20.13 -9.07 17.29
N HIS A 112 -19.52 -10.23 17.58
CA HIS A 112 -18.53 -10.88 16.71
C HIS A 112 -19.01 -11.11 15.25
N THR A 113 -20.33 -11.18 15.01
CA THR A 113 -20.87 -11.28 13.65
C THR A 113 -20.80 -9.95 12.90
N GLU A 114 -21.02 -8.84 13.61
CA GLU A 114 -20.87 -7.48 13.05
C GLU A 114 -19.38 -7.20 12.82
N GLN A 115 -18.53 -7.47 13.82
CA GLN A 115 -17.07 -7.35 13.68
C GLN A 115 -16.52 -8.18 12.50
N ALA A 116 -17.02 -9.40 12.29
CA ALA A 116 -16.63 -10.21 11.13
C ALA A 116 -17.09 -9.60 9.79
N SER A 117 -18.24 -8.90 9.77
CA SER A 117 -18.71 -8.18 8.58
C SER A 117 -17.86 -6.94 8.31
N ASP A 118 -17.55 -6.17 9.35
CA ASP A 118 -16.74 -4.95 9.22
C ASP A 118 -15.32 -5.29 8.77
N TRP A 119 -14.76 -6.38 9.27
CA TRP A 119 -13.45 -6.85 8.86
C TRP A 119 -13.40 -7.29 7.39
N VAL A 120 -14.50 -7.82 6.84
CA VAL A 120 -14.61 -8.08 5.40
C VAL A 120 -14.52 -6.79 4.59
N ASP A 121 -15.17 -5.72 5.06
CA ASP A 121 -15.14 -4.42 4.36
C ASP A 121 -13.78 -3.72 4.49
N GLU A 122 -13.10 -3.88 5.62
CA GLU A 122 -11.68 -3.52 5.76
C GLU A 122 -10.80 -4.29 4.77
N ILE A 123 -10.93 -5.62 4.71
CA ILE A 123 -10.16 -6.45 3.78
C ILE A 123 -10.38 -6.03 2.31
N ARG A 124 -11.62 -5.69 1.94
CA ARG A 124 -11.92 -5.18 0.59
C ARG A 124 -11.28 -3.83 0.31
N ARG A 125 -11.35 -2.88 1.25
CA ARG A 125 -10.74 -1.54 1.12
C ARG A 125 -9.23 -1.65 0.96
N THR A 126 -8.57 -2.38 1.84
CA THR A 126 -7.12 -2.58 1.78
C THR A 126 -6.73 -3.36 0.52
N GLY A 127 -7.52 -4.36 0.09
CA GLY A 127 -7.32 -5.08 -1.17
C GLY A 127 -7.38 -4.19 -2.43
N ALA A 128 -8.11 -3.07 -2.38
CA ALA A 128 -8.13 -2.09 -3.46
C ALA A 128 -6.78 -1.36 -3.62
N LEU A 129 -6.05 -1.11 -2.53
CA LEU A 129 -4.71 -0.52 -2.57
C LEU A 129 -3.71 -1.44 -3.26
N TYR A 130 -3.76 -2.76 -3.00
CA TYR A 130 -2.97 -3.75 -3.74
C TYR A 130 -3.35 -3.81 -5.21
N THR A 131 -4.64 -3.73 -5.53
CA THR A 131 -5.09 -3.67 -6.93
C THR A 131 -4.52 -2.43 -7.64
N GLN A 132 -4.55 -1.28 -6.97
CA GLN A 132 -3.95 -0.05 -7.47
C GLN A 132 -2.43 -0.18 -7.67
N ALA A 133 -1.72 -0.81 -6.73
CA ALA A 133 -0.29 -1.08 -6.88
C ALA A 133 0.02 -1.96 -8.11
N PHE A 134 -0.82 -2.97 -8.39
CA PHE A 134 -0.67 -3.81 -9.58
C PHE A 134 -0.90 -3.03 -10.87
N GLU A 135 -1.95 -2.21 -10.93
CA GLU A 135 -2.28 -1.37 -12.08
C GLU A 135 -1.19 -0.32 -12.36
N GLN A 136 -0.59 0.24 -11.31
CA GLN A 136 0.46 1.25 -11.42
C GLN A 136 1.87 0.66 -11.56
N GLN A 137 2.01 -0.66 -11.40
CA GLN A 137 3.30 -1.37 -11.40
C GLN A 137 4.33 -0.76 -10.44
N ASN A 138 3.89 -0.29 -9.26
CA ASN A 138 4.77 0.22 -8.20
C ASN A 138 4.14 0.03 -6.81
N LEU A 139 4.91 0.30 -5.75
CA LEU A 139 4.49 0.08 -4.34
C LEU A 139 3.97 1.34 -3.65
N ASP A 140 3.85 2.48 -4.33
CA ASP A 140 3.45 3.75 -3.73
C ASP A 140 2.06 3.69 -3.06
N PRO A 141 1.04 3.03 -3.64
CA PRO A 141 -0.26 2.86 -2.98
C PRO A 141 -0.22 2.08 -1.66
N LEU A 142 0.87 1.34 -1.40
CA LEU A 142 1.01 0.47 -0.22
C LEU A 142 1.76 1.14 0.95
N GLN A 143 2.16 2.41 0.80
CA GLN A 143 2.88 3.12 1.86
C GLN A 143 2.08 3.24 3.17
N GLU A 144 0.75 3.34 3.08
CA GLU A 144 -0.12 3.41 4.25
C GLU A 144 -0.19 2.08 5.02
N ILE A 145 0.08 0.95 4.34
CA ILE A 145 0.14 -0.39 4.93
C ILE A 145 1.50 -0.63 5.62
N LEU A 146 2.59 -0.06 5.10
CA LEU A 146 3.92 -0.21 5.69
C LEU A 146 4.08 0.55 7.00
N ARG A 147 3.51 1.77 7.12
CA ARG A 147 3.64 2.63 8.31
C ARG A 147 3.33 1.93 9.65
N PRO A 148 2.22 1.18 9.82
CA PRO A 148 1.93 0.46 11.06
C PRO A 148 2.71 -0.84 11.23
N SER A 149 3.30 -1.40 10.15
CA SER A 149 3.98 -2.70 10.18
C SER A 149 5.32 -2.70 10.92
N GLY A 150 5.88 -1.52 11.19
CA GLY A 150 7.19 -1.36 11.82
C GLY A 150 8.40 -1.55 10.89
N TYR A 151 8.16 -1.71 9.58
CA TYR A 151 9.18 -1.80 8.53
C TYR A 151 9.20 -0.55 7.65
N ASP A 152 10.40 -0.14 7.23
CA ASP A 152 10.55 1.02 6.33
C ASP A 152 10.29 0.63 4.86
N THR A 153 10.47 -0.66 4.51
CA THR A 153 10.22 -1.18 3.15
C THR A 153 9.72 -2.62 3.16
N PHE A 154 9.06 -3.05 2.07
CA PHE A 154 8.73 -4.47 1.86
C PHE A 154 9.98 -5.35 1.69
N LEU A 155 11.10 -4.79 1.20
CA LEU A 155 12.35 -5.55 1.10
C LEU A 155 12.88 -5.94 2.48
N GLU A 156 12.88 -5.01 3.45
CA GLU A 156 13.27 -5.28 4.84
C GLU A 156 12.36 -6.35 5.48
N MET A 157 11.06 -6.29 5.19
CA MET A 157 10.10 -7.29 5.65
C MET A 157 10.38 -8.67 5.04
N LEU A 158 10.59 -8.75 3.73
CA LEU A 158 10.94 -9.99 3.02
C LEU A 158 12.23 -10.64 3.54
N GLU A 159 13.26 -9.82 3.80
CA GLU A 159 14.59 -10.27 4.23
C GLU A 159 14.68 -10.55 5.75
N THR A 160 13.61 -10.34 6.50
CA THR A 160 13.57 -10.67 7.93
C THR A 160 13.68 -12.19 8.12
N ASP A 161 14.67 -12.61 8.92
CA ASP A 161 15.04 -14.03 9.10
C ASP A 161 13.87 -14.98 9.36
N TRP A 162 12.90 -14.59 10.21
CA TRP A 162 11.75 -15.43 10.55
C TRP A 162 10.58 -15.31 9.56
N ILE A 163 10.54 -14.25 8.73
CA ILE A 163 9.53 -14.11 7.66
C ILE A 163 9.94 -14.94 6.44
N ASN A 164 11.23 -15.04 6.17
CA ASN A 164 11.82 -15.88 5.11
C ASN A 164 11.06 -15.72 3.77
N TYR A 165 10.98 -14.48 3.26
CA TYR A 165 10.26 -14.13 2.04
C TYR A 165 8.77 -14.55 2.00
N GLY A 166 8.14 -14.74 3.16
CA GLY A 166 6.74 -15.14 3.31
C GLY A 166 6.54 -16.60 3.71
N LEU A 167 7.51 -17.48 3.44
CA LEU A 167 7.40 -18.89 3.82
C LEU A 167 7.31 -19.07 5.34
N GLY A 168 8.06 -18.27 6.10
CA GLY A 168 8.09 -18.35 7.57
C GLY A 168 6.84 -17.80 8.26
N LEU A 169 5.86 -17.30 7.50
CA LEU A 169 4.55 -16.91 8.02
C LEU A 169 3.56 -18.08 8.11
N TRP A 170 3.93 -19.27 7.62
CA TRP A 170 3.11 -20.46 7.66
C TRP A 170 3.61 -21.42 8.74
N GLU A 171 2.71 -22.24 9.28
CA GLU A 171 3.10 -23.32 10.19
C GLU A 171 3.97 -24.32 9.42
N GLU A 172 5.14 -24.62 9.97
CA GLU A 172 6.12 -25.50 9.31
C GLU A 172 5.49 -26.87 8.98
N ASP A 173 4.71 -27.43 9.90
CA ASP A 173 3.99 -28.70 9.73
C ASP A 173 2.89 -28.65 8.64
N ALA A 174 2.42 -27.47 8.22
CA ALA A 174 1.39 -27.34 7.19
C ALA A 174 1.97 -27.46 5.76
N PHE A 175 3.20 -26.99 5.54
CA PHE A 175 3.86 -26.99 4.24
C PHE A 175 5.08 -27.90 4.15
N GLN A 176 5.63 -28.34 5.27
CA GLN A 176 6.31 -29.62 5.33
C GLN A 176 5.25 -30.72 5.24
N LYS A 177 4.60 -30.83 4.08
CA LYS A 177 4.01 -32.12 3.76
C LYS A 177 5.17 -33.07 3.66
N GLU A 178 5.13 -34.06 4.53
CA GLU A 178 5.78 -35.34 4.41
C GLU A 178 5.43 -35.93 3.02
N GLY A 179 6.13 -35.42 2.00
CA GLY A 179 6.00 -35.83 0.63
C GLY A 179 6.36 -37.30 0.52
N ALA A 180 6.02 -37.87 -0.63
CA ALA A 180 6.39 -39.22 -0.93
C ALA A 180 7.92 -39.33 -0.89
N GLU A 181 8.45 -39.92 0.17
CA GLU A 181 9.88 -39.96 0.42
C GLU A 181 10.48 -41.08 -0.42
N VAL A 182 11.47 -40.72 -1.23
CA VAL A 182 12.25 -41.70 -1.97
C VAL A 182 13.09 -42.48 -0.97
N PHE A 183 12.90 -43.79 -0.92
CA PHE A 183 13.75 -44.68 -0.14
C PHE A 183 14.49 -45.63 -1.07
N GLU A 184 15.67 -46.08 -0.63
CA GLU A 184 16.49 -47.03 -1.40
C GLU A 184 16.55 -48.38 -0.70
N GLU A 185 16.32 -49.45 -1.45
CA GLU A 185 16.48 -50.83 -1.00
C GLU A 185 17.14 -51.65 -2.11
N ASN A 186 18.24 -52.35 -1.80
CA ASN A 186 19.02 -53.16 -2.75
C ASN A 186 19.49 -52.41 -4.01
N GLY A 187 19.80 -51.11 -3.90
CA GLY A 187 20.26 -50.30 -5.04
C GLY A 187 19.16 -49.88 -6.01
N LYS A 188 17.89 -50.00 -5.59
CA LYS A 188 16.71 -49.50 -6.33
C LYS A 188 15.93 -48.54 -5.44
N GLN A 189 15.28 -47.57 -6.06
CA GLN A 189 14.46 -46.58 -5.40
C GLN A 189 12.97 -46.95 -5.43
N GLY A 190 12.33 -46.70 -4.29
CA GLY A 190 10.90 -46.85 -4.05
C GLY A 190 10.35 -45.59 -3.39
N LEU A 191 9.05 -45.59 -3.16
CA LEU A 191 8.33 -44.44 -2.64
C LEU A 191 7.54 -44.84 -1.40
N LYS A 192 7.65 -44.07 -0.32
CA LYS A 192 6.85 -44.26 0.90
C LYS A 192 6.14 -42.97 1.27
N ASP A 193 5.01 -43.06 1.95
CA ASP A 193 4.38 -41.88 2.52
C ASP A 193 5.08 -41.42 3.80
N ALA A 194 4.71 -40.23 4.23
CA ALA A 194 4.71 -39.72 5.59
C ALA A 194 4.78 -40.72 6.75
N GLY A 195 3.82 -41.64 6.79
CA GLY A 195 3.70 -42.64 7.84
C GLY A 195 4.69 -43.80 7.71
N GLY A 196 5.57 -43.77 6.71
CA GLY A 196 6.50 -44.84 6.36
C GLY A 196 5.85 -46.01 5.61
N ASN A 197 4.61 -45.88 5.14
CA ASN A 197 3.96 -46.91 4.35
C ASN A 197 4.51 -46.90 2.92
N ILE A 198 4.86 -48.08 2.41
CA ILE A 198 5.39 -48.21 1.05
C ILE A 198 4.25 -47.96 0.04
N LEU A 199 4.35 -46.84 -0.70
CA LEU A 199 3.49 -46.50 -1.84
C LEU A 199 3.93 -47.27 -3.09
N VAL A 200 5.24 -47.40 -3.29
CA VAL A 200 5.87 -48.16 -4.36
C VAL A 200 7.09 -48.88 -3.83
N ALA A 201 7.15 -50.20 -3.98
CA ALA A 201 8.33 -50.97 -3.62
C ALA A 201 9.55 -50.50 -4.44
N ALA A 202 10.75 -50.63 -3.86
CA ALA A 202 12.01 -50.30 -4.51
C ALA A 202 12.17 -51.09 -5.83
N LYS A 203 11.98 -50.40 -6.95
CA LYS A 203 11.99 -51.01 -8.31
C LYS A 203 12.56 -50.11 -9.40
N TYR A 204 12.70 -48.81 -9.15
CA TYR A 204 13.26 -47.84 -10.10
C TYR A 204 14.78 -47.75 -9.89
N ASP A 205 15.52 -47.50 -10.97
CA ASP A 205 16.92 -47.12 -10.88
C ASP A 205 17.05 -45.76 -10.19
N GLU A 206 16.18 -44.82 -10.57
CA GLU A 206 16.13 -43.47 -10.00
C GLU A 206 14.68 -42.92 -10.07
N ILE A 207 14.28 -42.17 -9.05
CA ILE A 207 13.08 -41.35 -8.97
C ILE A 207 13.58 -39.91 -8.81
N PHE A 208 13.33 -39.08 -9.80
CA PHE A 208 13.72 -37.67 -9.79
C PHE A 208 12.79 -36.84 -8.90
N GLU A 209 13.11 -35.56 -8.73
CA GLU A 209 12.30 -34.65 -7.93
C GLU A 209 10.88 -34.51 -8.49
N PHE A 210 9.90 -34.46 -7.58
CA PHE A 210 8.51 -34.19 -7.96
C PHE A 210 8.32 -32.71 -8.26
N ASN A 211 7.65 -32.38 -9.37
CA ASN A 211 7.30 -31.01 -9.71
C ASN A 211 6.06 -30.52 -8.93
N GLU A 212 5.66 -29.26 -9.14
CA GLU A 212 4.47 -28.64 -8.49
C GLU A 212 3.15 -29.40 -8.75
N ALA A 213 3.08 -30.22 -9.81
CA ALA A 213 1.92 -31.06 -10.13
C ALA A 213 1.97 -32.45 -9.48
N GLY A 214 2.98 -32.71 -8.64
CA GLY A 214 3.22 -34.00 -8.00
C GLY A 214 3.60 -35.10 -8.99
N ILE A 215 4.34 -34.76 -10.06
CA ILE A 215 4.83 -35.68 -11.09
C ILE A 215 6.35 -35.72 -11.06
N ALA A 216 6.92 -36.92 -11.00
CA ALA A 216 8.36 -37.15 -11.09
C ALA A 216 8.70 -37.99 -12.33
N VAL A 217 9.88 -37.73 -12.90
CA VAL A 217 10.53 -38.64 -13.85
C VAL A 217 11.00 -39.88 -13.08
N VAL A 218 10.90 -41.06 -13.70
CA VAL A 218 11.42 -42.31 -13.14
C VAL A 218 12.22 -43.08 -14.17
N GLU A 219 13.38 -43.60 -13.76
CA GLU A 219 14.20 -44.49 -14.57
C GLU A 219 14.00 -45.95 -14.14
N ARG A 220 13.84 -46.85 -15.11
CA ARG A 220 13.93 -48.29 -14.89
C ARG A 220 14.51 -48.98 -16.12
N ASP A 221 15.54 -49.80 -15.91
CA ASP A 221 16.21 -50.56 -16.97
C ASP A 221 16.73 -49.64 -18.11
N HIS A 222 17.26 -48.47 -17.74
CA HIS A 222 17.74 -47.42 -18.66
C HIS A 222 16.67 -46.80 -19.56
N LEU A 223 15.41 -46.87 -19.15
CA LEU A 223 14.29 -46.20 -19.80
C LEU A 223 13.58 -45.28 -18.81
N PHE A 224 13.07 -44.17 -19.31
CA PHE A 224 12.42 -43.13 -18.53
C PHE A 224 10.90 -43.15 -18.70
N GLY A 225 10.19 -42.83 -17.61
CA GLY A 225 8.74 -42.74 -17.52
C GLY A 225 8.33 -41.70 -16.48
N TYR A 226 7.06 -41.70 -16.08
CA TYR A 226 6.50 -40.73 -15.13
C TYR A 226 5.62 -41.40 -14.09
N ILE A 227 5.80 -40.99 -12.83
CA ILE A 227 4.99 -41.40 -11.68
C ILE A 227 4.40 -40.17 -11.01
N ASN A 228 3.31 -40.36 -10.26
CA ASN A 228 2.83 -39.34 -9.35
C ASN A 228 3.22 -39.61 -7.88
N GLU A 229 3.03 -38.62 -7.02
CA GLU A 229 3.35 -38.69 -5.58
C GLU A 229 2.59 -39.79 -4.84
N GLN A 230 1.46 -40.28 -5.36
CA GLN A 230 0.74 -41.41 -4.77
C GLN A 230 1.32 -42.77 -5.21
N GLY A 231 2.47 -42.77 -5.89
CA GLY A 231 3.11 -43.97 -6.39
C GLY A 231 2.46 -44.58 -7.63
N LYS A 232 1.51 -43.88 -8.25
CA LYS A 232 0.84 -44.35 -9.46
C LYS A 232 1.69 -44.03 -10.69
N GLU A 233 2.05 -45.09 -11.42
CA GLU A 233 2.70 -44.97 -12.72
C GLU A 233 1.73 -44.31 -13.71
N ILE A 234 2.09 -43.12 -14.20
CA ILE A 234 1.31 -42.36 -15.19
C ILE A 234 1.69 -42.87 -16.58
N VAL A 235 3.00 -42.90 -16.85
CA VAL A 235 3.60 -43.35 -18.11
C VAL A 235 4.71 -44.33 -17.78
N SER A 236 4.61 -45.55 -18.32
CA SER A 236 5.61 -46.59 -18.11
C SER A 236 6.98 -46.17 -18.66
N CYS A 237 8.07 -46.62 -18.05
CA CYS A 237 9.43 -46.43 -18.54
C CYS A 237 9.58 -46.99 -19.96
N GLN A 238 9.62 -46.11 -20.95
CA GLN A 238 9.63 -46.47 -22.38
C GLN A 238 10.44 -45.50 -23.25
N TYR A 239 10.88 -44.37 -22.72
CA TYR A 239 11.65 -43.36 -23.44
C TYR A 239 13.14 -43.51 -23.16
N VAL A 240 13.99 -43.18 -24.13
CA VAL A 240 15.45 -43.23 -23.96
C VAL A 240 15.93 -42.10 -23.05
N GLU A 241 15.22 -40.98 -23.04
CA GLU A 241 15.39 -39.86 -22.12
C GLU A 241 14.03 -39.17 -21.88
N ALA A 242 13.82 -38.60 -20.69
CA ALA A 242 12.62 -37.83 -20.37
C ALA A 242 12.97 -36.67 -19.42
N PHE A 243 12.29 -35.55 -19.59
CA PHE A 243 12.57 -34.30 -18.87
C PHE A 243 11.44 -33.96 -17.90
N ASP A 244 11.71 -33.04 -16.99
CA ASP A 244 10.73 -32.59 -16.00
C ASP A 244 9.44 -32.12 -16.67
N ALA A 245 8.32 -32.54 -16.06
CA ALA A 245 7.00 -32.16 -16.53
C ALA A 245 6.73 -30.67 -16.24
N ARG A 246 6.05 -30.01 -17.18
CA ARG A 246 5.70 -28.57 -17.14
C ARG A 246 4.20 -28.39 -17.31
N VAL A 247 3.61 -27.55 -16.47
CA VAL A 247 2.18 -27.24 -16.52
C VAL A 247 1.94 -26.04 -17.44
N ILE A 248 1.20 -26.26 -18.53
CA ILE A 248 0.83 -25.21 -19.50
C ILE A 248 -0.69 -25.26 -19.66
N ASP A 249 -1.36 -24.17 -19.28
CA ASP A 249 -2.82 -24.03 -19.31
C ASP A 249 -3.57 -25.22 -18.67
N GLY A 250 -3.03 -25.74 -17.57
CA GLY A 250 -3.61 -26.86 -16.81
C GLY A 250 -3.30 -28.26 -17.36
N VAL A 251 -2.41 -28.37 -18.35
CA VAL A 251 -2.01 -29.65 -18.97
C VAL A 251 -0.52 -29.91 -18.74
N ASN A 252 -0.17 -31.16 -18.41
CA ASN A 252 1.20 -31.58 -18.16
C ASN A 252 1.90 -32.00 -19.45
N TYR A 253 2.94 -31.26 -19.84
CA TYR A 253 3.79 -31.57 -20.98
C TYR A 253 5.20 -31.91 -20.53
N ALA A 254 5.86 -32.79 -21.25
CA ALA A 254 7.29 -33.03 -21.06
C ALA A 254 7.99 -33.34 -22.37
N GLU A 255 9.27 -33.00 -22.41
CA GLU A 255 10.14 -33.40 -23.50
C GLU A 255 10.61 -34.84 -23.30
N VAL A 256 10.58 -35.62 -24.36
CA VAL A 256 10.99 -37.03 -24.37
C VAL A 256 11.84 -37.35 -25.59
N GLU A 257 12.73 -38.31 -25.45
CA GLU A 257 13.58 -38.81 -26.53
C GLU A 257 13.21 -40.24 -26.95
N ILE A 258 13.06 -40.43 -28.26
CA ILE A 258 12.85 -41.73 -28.90
C ILE A 258 13.88 -41.84 -30.03
N GLU A 259 14.73 -42.87 -29.98
CA GLU A 259 15.73 -43.17 -31.02
C GLU A 259 16.63 -41.98 -31.39
N GLY A 260 17.03 -41.16 -30.41
CA GLY A 260 17.89 -39.98 -30.64
C GLY A 260 17.16 -38.76 -31.20
N LYS A 261 15.82 -38.75 -31.16
CA LYS A 261 14.99 -37.62 -31.59
C LYS A 261 14.06 -37.16 -30.47
N ARG A 262 13.87 -35.84 -30.40
CA ARG A 262 13.11 -35.13 -29.38
C ARG A 262 11.68 -34.89 -29.84
N GLY A 263 10.74 -35.06 -28.92
CA GLY A 263 9.32 -34.76 -29.09
C GLY A 263 8.70 -34.30 -27.77
N ILE A 264 7.43 -33.89 -27.82
CA ILE A 264 6.68 -33.43 -26.64
C ILE A 264 5.58 -34.43 -26.32
N LEU A 265 5.64 -35.00 -25.13
CA LEU A 265 4.61 -35.83 -24.53
C LEU A 265 3.59 -34.94 -23.82
N ASN A 266 2.31 -35.13 -24.13
CA ASN A 266 1.24 -34.74 -23.24
C ASN A 266 1.03 -35.89 -22.23
N ILE A 267 1.44 -35.68 -20.98
CA ILE A 267 1.49 -36.73 -19.94
C ILE A 267 0.09 -37.20 -19.57
N ASP A 268 -0.88 -36.27 -19.51
CA ASP A 268 -2.25 -36.58 -19.10
C ASP A 268 -2.96 -37.51 -20.09
N SER A 269 -2.81 -37.24 -21.40
CA SER A 269 -3.34 -38.07 -22.49
C SER A 269 -2.44 -39.26 -22.84
N LYS A 270 -1.17 -39.23 -22.41
CA LYS A 270 -0.11 -40.20 -22.72
C LYS A 270 0.20 -40.30 -24.21
N GLN A 271 -0.03 -39.22 -24.96
CA GLN A 271 0.23 -39.13 -26.40
C GLN A 271 1.29 -38.07 -26.69
N LEU A 272 2.09 -38.30 -27.73
CA LEU A 272 2.98 -37.26 -28.25
C LEU A 272 2.14 -36.19 -28.93
N SER A 273 2.17 -34.98 -28.37
CA SER A 273 1.61 -33.77 -28.98
C SER A 273 2.51 -33.30 -30.13
N LEU A 274 3.82 -33.35 -29.93
CA LEU A 274 4.83 -33.18 -30.98
C LEU A 274 5.58 -34.50 -31.19
N PRO A 275 5.55 -35.11 -32.38
CA PRO A 275 6.27 -36.34 -32.67
C PRO A 275 7.78 -36.22 -32.41
N ALA A 276 8.40 -37.30 -31.95
CA ALA A 276 9.84 -37.39 -31.75
C ALA A 276 10.59 -37.44 -33.09
N ALA A 277 10.77 -36.27 -33.72
CA ALA A 277 11.33 -36.12 -35.06
C ALA A 277 12.40 -35.02 -35.17
N TYR A 278 12.71 -34.35 -34.05
CA TYR A 278 13.55 -33.17 -33.99
C TYR A 278 14.88 -33.48 -33.31
N ASP A 279 15.93 -32.77 -33.69
CA ASP A 279 17.27 -32.92 -33.13
C ASP A 279 17.37 -32.30 -31.72
N ASP A 280 16.62 -31.23 -31.48
CA ASP A 280 16.66 -30.45 -30.23
C ASP A 280 15.38 -29.62 -30.09
N LEU A 281 14.96 -29.32 -28.86
CA LEU A 281 13.81 -28.46 -28.55
C LEU A 281 14.21 -27.38 -27.54
N ASP A 282 13.84 -26.13 -27.84
CA ASP A 282 14.16 -24.97 -27.01
C ASP A 282 12.90 -24.18 -26.63
N TRP A 283 12.59 -24.16 -25.33
CA TRP A 283 11.42 -23.50 -24.78
C TRP A 283 11.75 -22.06 -24.39
N PHE A 284 11.28 -21.10 -25.17
CA PHE A 284 11.66 -19.69 -25.04
C PHE A 284 10.52 -18.76 -24.60
N ALA A 285 9.27 -19.24 -24.65
CA ALA A 285 8.10 -18.54 -24.13
C ALA A 285 7.09 -19.54 -23.56
N ARG A 286 6.25 -19.11 -22.61
CA ARG A 286 5.27 -20.00 -21.97
C ARG A 286 4.36 -20.63 -23.02
N GLY A 287 4.42 -21.96 -23.16
CA GLY A 287 3.62 -22.72 -24.12
C GLY A 287 4.20 -22.81 -25.54
N PHE A 288 5.38 -22.27 -25.81
CA PHE A 288 5.96 -22.24 -27.16
C PHE A 288 7.42 -22.67 -27.18
N LEU A 289 7.80 -23.37 -28.24
CA LEU A 289 9.15 -23.90 -28.41
C LEU A 289 9.64 -23.84 -29.85
N ASN A 290 10.94 -23.66 -30.00
CA ASN A 290 11.67 -23.91 -31.23
C ASN A 290 11.99 -25.40 -31.32
N ALA A 291 11.67 -26.03 -32.44
CA ALA A 291 12.03 -27.41 -32.75
C ALA A 291 13.07 -27.43 -33.88
N LYS A 292 14.26 -27.95 -33.61
CA LYS A 292 15.37 -27.99 -34.56
C LYS A 292 15.33 -29.27 -35.39
N GLN A 293 15.49 -29.14 -36.71
CA GLN A 293 15.66 -30.27 -37.62
C GLN A 293 16.68 -29.93 -38.70
N GLY A 294 17.86 -30.55 -38.62
CA GLY A 294 19.03 -30.17 -39.39
C GLY A 294 19.46 -28.74 -39.08
N ASP A 295 19.58 -27.92 -40.12
CA ASP A 295 19.93 -26.50 -40.02
C ASP A 295 18.70 -25.58 -39.86
N ASN A 296 17.49 -26.14 -39.73
CA ASN A 296 16.25 -25.39 -39.68
C ASN A 296 15.58 -25.44 -38.31
N TYR A 297 14.90 -24.35 -37.95
CA TYR A 297 14.07 -24.21 -36.77
C TYR A 297 12.61 -24.02 -37.16
N PHE A 298 11.72 -24.69 -36.44
CA PHE A 298 10.27 -24.63 -36.60
C PHE A 298 9.63 -24.18 -35.28
N LEU A 299 8.59 -23.35 -35.36
CA LEU A 299 7.91 -22.85 -34.17
C LEU A 299 6.63 -23.64 -33.89
N PHE A 300 6.55 -24.23 -32.70
CA PHE A 300 5.40 -24.99 -32.23
C PHE A 300 4.85 -24.45 -30.91
N ALA A 301 3.54 -24.61 -30.73
CA ALA A 301 2.92 -24.59 -29.42
C ALA A 301 3.07 -25.97 -28.75
N ALA A 302 2.96 -26.01 -27.42
CA ALA A 302 3.10 -27.23 -26.63
C ALA A 302 2.12 -28.35 -27.01
N ASP A 303 0.95 -27.99 -27.55
CA ASP A 303 -0.06 -28.93 -28.04
C ASP A 303 0.30 -29.56 -29.41
N GLY A 304 1.45 -29.21 -29.99
CA GLY A 304 1.91 -29.68 -31.29
C GLY A 304 1.48 -28.83 -32.47
N THR A 305 0.72 -27.74 -32.26
CA THR A 305 0.31 -26.83 -33.32
C THR A 305 1.52 -26.09 -33.88
N GLN A 306 1.78 -26.22 -35.18
CA GLN A 306 2.80 -25.43 -35.85
C GLN A 306 2.31 -23.98 -36.00
N VAL A 307 2.91 -23.06 -35.25
CA VAL A 307 2.46 -21.65 -35.19
C VAL A 307 2.84 -20.90 -36.46
N ILE A 308 4.08 -21.09 -36.92
CA ILE A 308 4.58 -20.46 -38.16
C ILE A 308 4.94 -21.56 -39.15
N ALA A 309 4.27 -21.52 -40.32
CA ALA A 309 4.45 -22.54 -41.35
C ALA A 309 5.86 -22.56 -41.98
N GLU A 310 6.54 -21.42 -42.03
CA GLU A 310 7.90 -21.31 -42.58
C GLU A 310 8.98 -21.63 -41.54
N SER A 311 10.00 -22.40 -41.93
CA SER A 311 11.19 -22.63 -41.10
C SER A 311 12.13 -21.42 -41.07
N ALA A 312 13.10 -21.45 -40.16
CA ALA A 312 14.12 -20.40 -40.00
C ALA A 312 15.54 -21.00 -39.90
N ASP A 313 16.55 -20.28 -40.43
CA ASP A 313 17.97 -20.67 -40.31
C ASP A 313 18.52 -20.41 -38.87
N GLU A 314 17.80 -19.63 -38.06
CA GLU A 314 18.10 -19.27 -36.66
C GLU A 314 16.81 -19.48 -35.84
N PRO A 315 16.89 -19.74 -34.51
CA PRO A 315 15.70 -19.87 -33.66
C PRO A 315 14.78 -18.65 -33.76
N PHE A 316 13.47 -18.86 -33.64
CA PHE A 316 12.53 -17.77 -33.43
C PHE A 316 12.72 -17.17 -32.04
N GLU A 317 12.54 -15.86 -31.94
CA GLU A 317 12.63 -15.10 -30.70
C GLU A 317 11.27 -14.48 -30.37
N TYR A 318 11.12 -14.02 -29.13
CA TYR A 318 9.91 -13.41 -28.59
C TYR A 318 10.19 -11.97 -28.13
N ASP A 319 9.34 -11.02 -28.53
CA ASP A 319 9.40 -9.59 -28.17
C ASP A 319 8.38 -9.26 -27.05
N TYR A 320 8.72 -8.31 -26.16
CA TYR A 320 7.86 -7.75 -25.11
C TYR A 320 6.50 -7.20 -25.62
N CYS A 321 6.33 -7.00 -26.92
CA CYS A 321 5.04 -6.71 -27.55
C CYS A 321 4.15 -7.96 -27.81
N LYS A 322 4.49 -9.13 -27.25
CA LYS A 322 3.81 -10.42 -27.51
C LYS A 322 3.84 -10.81 -28.99
N LEU A 323 5.01 -10.68 -29.62
CA LEU A 323 5.23 -11.04 -31.01
C LEU A 323 6.37 -12.04 -31.13
N PHE A 324 6.24 -12.96 -32.08
CA PHE A 324 7.36 -13.78 -32.52
C PHE A 324 8.11 -13.07 -33.65
N TYR A 325 9.42 -13.25 -33.71
CA TYR A 325 10.18 -12.76 -34.85
C TYR A 325 11.34 -13.67 -35.22
N LYS A 326 11.80 -13.49 -36.46
CA LYS A 326 13.10 -13.99 -36.92
C LYS A 326 13.81 -12.98 -37.79
N ARG A 327 15.14 -13.05 -37.80
CA ARG A 327 15.97 -12.16 -38.62
C ARG A 327 15.71 -12.38 -40.12
N GLN A 328 15.61 -11.30 -40.88
CA GLN A 328 15.54 -11.37 -42.34
C GLN A 328 16.94 -11.27 -42.94
N LYS A 329 17.43 -12.41 -43.46
CA LYS A 329 18.77 -12.57 -44.05
C LYS A 329 19.11 -11.47 -45.06
N GLY A 330 20.32 -10.93 -44.95
CA GLY A 330 20.80 -9.85 -45.82
C GLY A 330 20.20 -8.47 -45.54
N THR A 331 19.40 -8.31 -44.48
CA THR A 331 18.77 -7.03 -44.12
C THR A 331 18.95 -6.73 -42.63
N MET A 332 18.64 -5.49 -42.24
CA MET A 332 18.52 -5.08 -40.83
C MET A 332 17.12 -5.35 -40.24
N LYS A 333 16.22 -5.96 -41.02
CA LYS A 333 14.82 -6.16 -40.64
C LYS A 333 14.64 -7.53 -39.98
N ARG A 334 13.57 -7.63 -39.21
CA ARG A 334 13.00 -8.85 -38.64
C ARG A 334 11.62 -9.08 -39.24
N LYS A 335 11.29 -10.33 -39.56
CA LYS A 335 9.93 -10.73 -39.89
C LYS A 335 9.17 -10.91 -38.57
N TYR A 336 8.07 -10.19 -38.39
CA TYR A 336 7.24 -10.24 -37.18
C TYR A 336 5.95 -11.02 -37.43
N PHE A 337 5.56 -11.79 -36.43
CA PHE A 337 4.36 -12.62 -36.43
C PHE A 337 3.63 -12.45 -35.10
N ARG A 338 2.30 -12.47 -35.15
CA ARG A 338 1.48 -12.58 -33.93
C ARG A 338 1.63 -13.98 -33.32
N MET A 339 1.22 -14.11 -32.07
CA MET A 339 1.27 -15.40 -31.35
C MET A 339 0.41 -16.50 -32.00
N ASP A 340 -0.57 -16.11 -32.82
CA ASP A 340 -1.39 -17.02 -33.62
C ASP A 340 -0.79 -17.34 -35.01
N GLY A 341 0.45 -16.91 -35.27
CA GLY A 341 1.18 -17.17 -36.51
C GLY A 341 0.95 -16.15 -37.63
N HIS A 342 0.02 -15.19 -37.49
CA HIS A 342 -0.23 -14.22 -38.56
C HIS A 342 0.99 -13.33 -38.81
N TYR A 343 1.45 -13.28 -40.06
CA TYR A 343 2.57 -12.44 -40.48
C TYR A 343 2.16 -10.96 -40.55
N LEU A 344 2.85 -10.11 -39.80
CA LEU A 344 2.59 -8.66 -39.77
C LEU A 344 3.44 -7.88 -40.77
N GLY A 345 4.57 -8.43 -41.21
CA GLY A 345 5.52 -7.75 -42.09
C GLY A 345 6.96 -7.79 -41.59
N SER A 346 7.83 -7.06 -42.29
CA SER A 346 9.25 -6.96 -41.97
C SER A 346 9.65 -5.55 -41.56
N PHE A 347 10.08 -5.41 -40.30
CA PHE A 347 10.35 -4.12 -39.65
C PHE A 347 11.72 -4.11 -38.98
N LEU A 348 12.21 -2.93 -38.58
CA LEU A 348 13.41 -2.88 -37.76
C LEU A 348 13.08 -3.35 -36.34
N GLU A 349 14.09 -3.89 -35.66
CA GLU A 349 14.05 -4.08 -34.21
C GLU A 349 13.58 -2.80 -33.49
N ASP A 350 12.78 -2.96 -32.45
CA ASP A 350 12.19 -1.91 -31.61
C ASP A 350 11.32 -0.87 -32.34
N SER A 351 11.03 -1.08 -33.62
CA SER A 351 10.23 -0.12 -34.41
C SER A 351 8.72 -0.30 -34.27
N LEU A 352 8.26 -1.48 -33.87
CA LEU A 352 6.84 -1.74 -33.60
C LEU A 352 6.48 -1.41 -32.15
N GLN A 353 5.23 -1.00 -31.96
CA GLN A 353 4.60 -0.82 -30.66
C GLN A 353 3.16 -1.30 -30.72
N ALA A 354 2.75 -2.01 -29.68
CA ALA A 354 1.38 -2.48 -29.57
C ALA A 354 0.39 -1.31 -29.41
N LEU A 355 -0.76 -1.48 -30.06
CA LEU A 355 -1.99 -0.74 -29.83
C LEU A 355 -3.08 -1.73 -29.40
N PRO A 356 -4.16 -1.25 -28.76
CA PRO A 356 -5.31 -2.08 -28.41
C PRO A 356 -5.90 -2.84 -29.61
N ASN A 357 -6.56 -3.97 -29.33
CA ASN A 357 -7.15 -4.86 -30.35
C ASN A 357 -6.14 -5.42 -31.37
N ALA A 358 -4.90 -5.69 -30.95
CA ALA A 358 -3.82 -6.25 -31.78
C ALA A 358 -3.44 -5.39 -33.01
N TYR A 359 -3.69 -4.08 -32.93
CA TYR A 359 -3.09 -3.13 -33.86
C TYR A 359 -1.66 -2.84 -33.45
N PHE A 360 -0.87 -2.32 -34.37
CA PHE A 360 0.49 -1.89 -34.09
C PHE A 360 0.77 -0.56 -34.79
N TRP A 361 1.62 0.28 -34.22
CA TRP A 361 2.16 1.42 -34.94
C TRP A 361 3.67 1.31 -35.07
N ILE A 362 4.17 1.81 -36.20
CA ILE A 362 5.57 1.86 -36.54
C ILE A 362 6.11 3.22 -36.13
N LYS A 363 7.04 3.23 -35.18
CA LYS A 363 7.79 4.43 -34.78
C LYS A 363 8.65 4.94 -35.93
N PRO A 364 8.80 6.27 -36.10
CA PRO A 364 9.79 6.84 -37.01
C PRO A 364 11.18 6.27 -36.73
N ASN A 365 11.87 5.85 -37.78
CA ASN A 365 13.16 5.20 -37.73
C ASN A 365 13.99 5.53 -38.99
N LYS A 366 15.19 4.97 -39.09
CA LYS A 366 16.12 5.26 -40.19
C LYS A 366 15.62 4.84 -41.59
N LEU A 367 14.68 3.89 -41.69
CA LEU A 367 14.09 3.44 -42.96
C LEU A 367 12.73 4.07 -43.24
N GLN A 368 12.03 4.55 -42.21
CA GLN A 368 10.70 5.14 -42.31
C GLN A 368 10.61 6.39 -41.44
N ARG A 369 10.52 7.57 -42.05
CA ARG A 369 10.57 8.86 -41.31
C ARG A 369 9.24 9.27 -40.66
N LYS A 370 8.13 8.65 -41.07
CA LYS A 370 6.78 8.95 -40.60
C LYS A 370 6.16 7.76 -39.90
N ILE A 371 5.07 7.99 -39.19
CA ILE A 371 4.33 6.92 -38.51
C ILE A 371 3.45 6.18 -39.51
N SER A 372 3.31 4.87 -39.32
CA SER A 372 2.29 4.05 -39.97
C SER A 372 1.59 3.19 -38.94
N ILE A 373 0.35 2.80 -39.21
CA ILE A 373 -0.44 1.91 -38.37
C ILE A 373 -0.72 0.63 -39.16
N ILE A 374 -0.55 -0.51 -38.51
CA ILE A 374 -0.77 -1.85 -39.07
C ILE A 374 -1.95 -2.47 -38.34
N LYS A 375 -2.85 -3.06 -39.11
CA LYS A 375 -4.02 -3.82 -38.64
C LYS A 375 -3.61 -5.21 -38.11
N PRO A 376 -4.49 -5.88 -37.35
CA PRO A 376 -4.22 -7.23 -36.84
C PRO A 376 -3.96 -8.30 -37.92
N ASP A 377 -4.39 -8.05 -39.16
CA ASP A 377 -4.19 -8.91 -40.33
C ASP A 377 -2.89 -8.60 -41.10
N GLY A 378 -2.08 -7.65 -40.61
CA GLY A 378 -0.82 -7.23 -41.24
C GLY A 378 -0.98 -6.17 -42.34
N THR A 379 -2.21 -5.77 -42.70
CA THR A 379 -2.42 -4.70 -43.67
C THR A 379 -2.15 -3.32 -43.07
N VAL A 380 -1.70 -2.37 -43.89
CA VAL A 380 -1.49 -0.99 -43.44
C VAL A 380 -2.84 -0.28 -43.34
N LEU A 381 -3.17 0.22 -42.16
CA LEU A 381 -4.36 1.05 -41.94
C LEU A 381 -4.17 2.45 -42.54
N ASP A 382 -3.09 3.12 -42.14
CA ASP A 382 -2.72 4.44 -42.65
C ASP A 382 -1.20 4.65 -42.49
N GLU A 383 -0.64 5.51 -43.33
CA GLU A 383 0.80 5.81 -43.42
C GLU A 383 1.04 7.32 -43.54
N GLU A 384 2.29 7.76 -43.53
CA GLU A 384 2.65 9.19 -43.58
C GLU A 384 1.99 10.02 -42.45
N ILE A 385 1.81 9.40 -41.28
CA ILE A 385 1.23 10.05 -40.10
C ILE A 385 2.29 10.96 -39.45
N ASP A 386 1.89 12.21 -39.16
CA ASP A 386 2.75 13.23 -38.58
C ASP A 386 2.95 13.03 -37.08
N ARG A 387 1.87 12.70 -36.37
CA ARG A 387 1.84 12.50 -34.92
C ARG A 387 0.69 11.57 -34.55
N ILE A 388 0.89 10.71 -33.57
CA ILE A 388 -0.16 9.87 -32.97
C ILE A 388 -0.26 10.18 -31.47
N ILE A 389 -1.46 10.12 -30.90
CA ILE A 389 -1.69 10.13 -29.46
C ILE A 389 -2.18 8.73 -29.08
N VAL A 390 -1.34 8.02 -28.32
CA VAL A 390 -1.66 6.69 -27.78
C VAL A 390 -2.00 6.87 -26.31
N LEU A 391 -3.20 6.42 -25.92
CA LEU A 391 -3.72 6.56 -24.58
C LEU A 391 -4.01 5.18 -24.01
N ASP A 392 -3.59 4.98 -22.76
CA ASP A 392 -3.78 3.71 -22.10
C ASP A 392 -5.26 3.43 -21.78
N GLY A 393 -5.68 2.20 -22.04
CA GLY A 393 -7.07 1.73 -21.93
C GLY A 393 -8.05 2.30 -22.97
N TYR A 394 -7.61 3.13 -23.92
CA TYR A 394 -8.49 3.65 -24.97
C TYR A 394 -8.72 2.60 -26.06
N ARG A 395 -9.94 2.50 -26.57
CA ARG A 395 -10.30 1.64 -27.73
C ARG A 395 -10.33 2.45 -29.03
N SER A 396 -9.90 3.70 -28.96
CA SER A 396 -9.78 4.63 -30.06
C SER A 396 -8.41 5.29 -30.03
N ILE A 397 -7.94 5.67 -31.21
CA ILE A 397 -6.70 6.44 -31.37
C ILE A 397 -7.00 7.71 -32.13
N VAL A 398 -6.17 8.71 -31.90
CA VAL A 398 -6.21 9.95 -32.67
C VAL A 398 -4.83 10.27 -33.21
N TYR A 399 -4.79 10.74 -34.45
CA TYR A 399 -3.54 11.07 -35.10
C TYR A 399 -3.69 12.23 -36.07
N LEU A 400 -2.59 12.96 -36.24
CA LEU A 400 -2.47 14.09 -37.14
C LEU A 400 -1.83 13.61 -38.44
N LYS A 401 -2.47 13.92 -39.57
CA LYS A 401 -1.93 13.67 -40.91
C LYS A 401 -2.29 14.84 -41.81
N ASN A 402 -1.31 15.40 -42.51
CA ASN A 402 -1.49 16.54 -43.42
C ASN A 402 -2.16 17.75 -42.72
N LYS A 403 -1.76 18.02 -41.48
CA LYS A 403 -2.31 19.09 -40.62
C LYS A 403 -3.80 18.93 -40.26
N GLN A 404 -4.37 17.74 -40.43
CA GLN A 404 -5.75 17.42 -40.05
C GLN A 404 -5.76 16.25 -39.08
N TRP A 405 -6.51 16.38 -37.99
CA TRP A 405 -6.66 15.31 -37.02
C TRP A 405 -7.68 14.28 -37.50
N ARG A 406 -7.45 13.02 -37.16
CA ARG A 406 -8.34 11.89 -37.44
C ARG A 406 -8.58 11.12 -36.17
N ILE A 407 -9.79 10.59 -36.04
CA ILE A 407 -10.19 9.71 -34.94
C ILE A 407 -10.50 8.34 -35.54
N TYR A 408 -9.90 7.29 -34.98
CA TYR A 408 -10.11 5.92 -35.41
C TYR A 408 -10.57 5.05 -34.25
N ALA A 409 -11.69 4.36 -34.40
CA ALA A 409 -12.21 3.44 -33.40
C ALA A 409 -11.64 2.04 -33.67
N LEU A 410 -10.57 1.66 -32.96
CA LEU A 410 -9.87 0.38 -33.14
C LEU A 410 -10.79 -0.83 -32.96
N ALA A 411 -11.71 -0.76 -31.99
CA ALA A 411 -12.66 -1.84 -31.71
C ALA A 411 -13.73 -2.04 -32.79
N HIS A 412 -13.96 -1.02 -33.64
CA HIS A 412 -14.98 -1.04 -34.69
C HIS A 412 -14.39 -1.04 -36.10
N ASP A 413 -13.07 -0.95 -36.24
CA ASP A 413 -12.33 -0.88 -37.51
C ASP A 413 -12.85 0.21 -38.48
N LEU A 414 -13.09 1.43 -37.96
CA LEU A 414 -13.58 2.53 -38.79
C LEU A 414 -13.11 3.92 -38.30
N PHE A 415 -13.15 4.88 -39.23
CA PHE A 415 -12.93 6.30 -38.95
C PHE A 415 -14.18 6.98 -38.40
N ARG A 416 -13.99 7.86 -37.41
CA ARG A 416 -15.05 8.70 -36.85
C ARG A 416 -14.97 10.12 -37.39
N LEU A 417 -16.12 10.81 -37.46
CA LEU A 417 -16.26 12.19 -37.94
C LEU A 417 -15.66 12.43 -39.34
N VAL A 418 -15.83 11.47 -40.26
CA VAL A 418 -15.25 11.52 -41.63
C VAL A 418 -15.79 12.66 -42.48
N ASP A 419 -16.95 13.18 -42.14
CA ASP A 419 -17.65 14.29 -42.78
C ASP A 419 -17.18 15.67 -42.26
N ARG A 420 -16.27 15.71 -41.28
CA ARG A 420 -15.78 16.96 -40.66
C ARG A 420 -14.27 17.08 -40.70
N SER A 421 -13.80 18.32 -40.88
CA SER A 421 -12.38 18.67 -40.73
C SER A 421 -12.10 18.92 -39.25
N ILE A 422 -11.13 18.21 -38.67
CA ILE A 422 -10.76 18.37 -37.26
C ILE A 422 -9.45 19.17 -37.18
N ASP A 423 -9.56 20.39 -36.70
CA ASP A 423 -8.43 21.32 -36.60
C ASP A 423 -7.58 21.04 -35.36
N LYS A 424 -8.21 20.61 -34.26
CA LYS A 424 -7.52 20.31 -33.00
C LYS A 424 -8.24 19.22 -32.21
N ILE A 425 -7.44 18.37 -31.58
CA ILE A 425 -7.89 17.45 -30.54
C ILE A 425 -7.13 17.77 -29.25
N LEU A 426 -7.87 17.90 -28.14
CA LEU A 426 -7.30 18.02 -26.81
C LEU A 426 -7.63 16.76 -26.00
N VAL A 427 -6.56 16.20 -25.42
CA VAL A 427 -6.64 15.11 -24.44
C VAL A 427 -5.95 15.62 -23.18
N ASP A 428 -6.75 15.92 -22.17
CA ASP A 428 -6.29 16.40 -20.87
C ASP A 428 -6.44 15.30 -19.81
N SER A 429 -6.33 15.65 -18.52
CA SER A 429 -6.48 14.76 -17.37
C SER A 429 -7.81 14.01 -17.32
N ILE A 430 -8.82 14.42 -18.09
CA ILE A 430 -10.09 13.68 -18.26
C ILE A 430 -9.86 12.22 -18.71
N LYS A 431 -8.75 11.92 -19.39
CA LYS A 431 -8.37 10.56 -19.82
C LYS A 431 -8.23 9.55 -18.67
N ASN A 432 -8.05 10.02 -17.45
CA ASN A 432 -7.94 9.19 -16.25
C ASN A 432 -9.31 8.75 -15.72
N PHE A 433 -10.38 9.51 -16.04
CA PHE A 433 -11.74 9.27 -15.55
C PHE A 433 -12.65 8.72 -16.65
N ARG A 434 -12.47 9.20 -17.88
CA ARG A 434 -13.25 8.80 -19.05
C ARG A 434 -12.36 8.42 -20.22
N LYS A 435 -12.49 7.17 -20.67
CA LYS A 435 -11.82 6.64 -21.85
C LYS A 435 -12.64 6.96 -23.10
N ASP A 436 -11.96 7.05 -24.24
CA ASP A 436 -12.55 7.30 -25.56
C ASP A 436 -13.26 8.65 -25.74
N ILE A 437 -13.06 9.62 -24.85
CA ILE A 437 -13.60 10.99 -24.98
C ILE A 437 -12.50 11.96 -25.45
N PHE A 438 -12.86 12.84 -26.38
CA PHE A 438 -11.98 13.87 -26.93
C PHE A 438 -12.68 15.23 -26.93
N VAL A 439 -11.95 16.29 -26.57
CA VAL A 439 -12.37 17.65 -26.92
C VAL A 439 -11.93 17.91 -28.36
N VAL A 440 -12.89 18.16 -29.23
CA VAL A 440 -12.71 18.28 -30.68
C VAL A 440 -13.00 19.72 -31.09
N ALA A 441 -12.07 20.35 -31.80
CA ALA A 441 -12.29 21.64 -32.44
C ALA A 441 -12.40 21.47 -33.96
N CYS A 442 -13.47 22.02 -34.52
CA CYS A 442 -13.76 22.05 -35.95
C CYS A 442 -14.32 23.44 -36.35
N ALA A 443 -14.71 23.61 -37.60
CA ALA A 443 -15.18 24.89 -38.13
C ALA A 443 -16.40 25.45 -37.39
N GLU A 444 -17.22 24.59 -36.81
CA GLU A 444 -18.42 24.95 -36.05
C GLU A 444 -18.12 25.34 -34.59
N GLY A 445 -16.90 25.13 -34.09
CA GLY A 445 -16.52 25.43 -32.70
C GLY A 445 -15.81 24.28 -32.00
N GLN A 446 -15.86 24.27 -30.66
CA GLN A 446 -15.33 23.18 -29.85
C GLN A 446 -16.47 22.34 -29.29
N GLY A 447 -16.32 21.03 -29.22
CA GLY A 447 -17.28 20.11 -28.60
C GLY A 447 -16.58 18.96 -27.88
N ILE A 448 -17.36 18.06 -27.28
CA ILE A 448 -16.88 16.87 -26.57
C ILE A 448 -17.46 15.64 -27.25
N TYR A 449 -16.59 14.78 -27.78
CA TYR A 449 -16.97 13.63 -28.59
C TYR A 449 -16.51 12.31 -27.96
N GLU A 450 -17.41 11.33 -27.90
CA GLU A 450 -17.13 9.97 -27.41
C GLU A 450 -16.96 9.01 -28.59
N ALA A 451 -15.69 8.71 -28.92
CA ALA A 451 -15.31 8.00 -30.13
C ALA A 451 -15.73 6.53 -30.15
N TYR A 452 -15.83 5.89 -28.98
CA TYR A 452 -16.26 4.50 -28.91
C TYR A 452 -17.74 4.36 -29.29
N LEU A 453 -18.62 5.17 -28.69
CA LEU A 453 -20.07 5.14 -28.91
C LEU A 453 -20.56 5.93 -30.13
N ASP A 454 -19.69 6.70 -30.77
CA ASP A 454 -20.02 7.53 -31.95
C ASP A 454 -21.07 8.62 -31.66
N GLN A 455 -20.84 9.39 -30.60
CA GLN A 455 -21.78 10.45 -30.22
C GLN A 455 -21.07 11.69 -29.72
N TRP A 456 -21.67 12.84 -30.00
CA TRP A 456 -21.34 14.08 -29.29
C TRP A 456 -22.00 14.05 -27.91
N LEU A 457 -21.18 14.19 -26.87
CA LEU A 457 -21.66 14.46 -25.52
C LEU A 457 -22.01 15.95 -25.38
N LEU A 458 -21.25 16.79 -26.08
CA LEU A 458 -21.50 18.21 -26.25
C LEU A 458 -21.20 18.59 -27.70
N GLU A 459 -22.21 19.02 -28.45
CA GLU A 459 -22.06 19.43 -29.84
C GLU A 459 -21.15 20.67 -29.97
N PRO A 460 -20.39 20.80 -31.08
CA PRO A 460 -19.58 21.99 -31.32
C PRO A 460 -20.41 23.27 -31.44
N ASP A 461 -20.01 24.30 -30.70
CA ASP A 461 -20.65 25.62 -30.72
C ASP A 461 -19.59 26.75 -30.73
N PRO A 462 -19.74 27.81 -31.54
CA PRO A 462 -18.80 28.93 -31.56
C PRO A 462 -18.78 29.75 -30.24
N ALA A 463 -19.80 29.62 -29.39
CA ALA A 463 -19.82 30.22 -28.06
C ALA A 463 -18.79 29.60 -27.12
N TYR A 464 -18.39 28.34 -27.35
CA TYR A 464 -17.43 27.62 -26.51
C TYR A 464 -16.00 28.01 -26.89
N LEU A 465 -15.52 29.10 -26.28
CA LEU A 465 -14.19 29.68 -26.53
C LEU A 465 -13.06 28.71 -26.14
N LYS A 466 -13.26 27.96 -25.05
CA LYS A 466 -12.33 26.95 -24.55
C LYS A 466 -13.06 25.89 -23.73
N ILE A 467 -12.79 24.62 -24.01
CA ILE A 467 -13.21 23.49 -23.17
C ILE A 467 -11.96 22.85 -22.56
N GLU A 468 -11.92 22.70 -21.24
CA GLU A 468 -10.79 22.07 -20.54
C GLU A 468 -11.24 21.25 -19.33
N TYR A 469 -10.36 20.36 -18.87
CA TYR A 469 -10.61 19.58 -17.67
C TYR A 469 -10.68 20.48 -16.43
N CYS A 470 -11.62 20.19 -15.54
CA CYS A 470 -11.74 20.88 -14.26
C CYS A 470 -11.41 19.93 -13.11
N TYR A 471 -12.21 18.88 -12.93
CA TYR A 471 -12.04 17.92 -11.83
C TYR A 471 -12.85 16.64 -12.10
N MET A 472 -12.25 15.45 -11.93
CA MET A 472 -12.89 14.14 -12.17
C MET A 472 -13.64 14.05 -13.52
N ASP A 473 -14.97 13.86 -13.49
CA ASP A 473 -15.83 13.76 -14.66
C ASP A 473 -16.21 15.13 -15.26
N PHE A 474 -15.78 16.23 -14.62
CA PHE A 474 -16.20 17.58 -14.94
C PHE A 474 -15.20 18.32 -15.83
N MET A 475 -15.74 18.87 -16.91
CA MET A 475 -15.06 19.80 -17.80
C MET A 475 -15.62 21.20 -17.55
N ARG A 476 -14.82 22.25 -17.76
CA ARG A 476 -15.31 23.64 -17.76
C ARG A 476 -15.22 24.25 -19.15
N ILE A 477 -16.24 25.03 -19.49
CA ILE A 477 -16.47 25.66 -20.78
C ILE A 477 -16.42 27.17 -20.56
N HIS A 478 -15.51 27.83 -21.25
CA HIS A 478 -15.36 29.28 -21.23
C HIS A 478 -16.22 29.90 -22.33
N GLU A 479 -17.06 30.87 -21.96
CA GLU A 479 -17.88 31.70 -22.86
C GLU A 479 -17.55 33.19 -22.63
N SER A 480 -18.11 34.09 -23.45
CA SER A 480 -17.80 35.53 -23.35
C SER A 480 -18.33 36.17 -22.05
N GLU A 481 -19.44 35.65 -21.51
CA GLU A 481 -20.13 36.20 -20.34
C GLU A 481 -19.90 35.39 -19.05
N GLY A 482 -19.07 34.34 -19.09
CA GLY A 482 -18.82 33.49 -17.93
C GLY A 482 -18.36 32.08 -18.30
N MET A 483 -18.63 31.13 -17.41
CA MET A 483 -18.28 29.74 -17.55
C MET A 483 -19.45 28.81 -17.25
N ARG A 484 -19.46 27.65 -17.90
CA ARG A 484 -20.29 26.49 -17.54
C ARG A 484 -19.39 25.34 -17.12
N TYR A 485 -19.91 24.44 -16.29
CA TYR A 485 -19.39 23.08 -16.21
C TYR A 485 -20.22 22.11 -17.05
N PHE A 486 -19.54 21.08 -17.55
CA PHE A 486 -20.14 19.93 -18.20
C PHE A 486 -19.75 18.66 -17.43
N ASP A 487 -20.73 17.94 -16.90
CA ASP A 487 -20.54 16.64 -16.28
C ASP A 487 -20.61 15.57 -17.36
N THR A 488 -19.45 15.00 -17.70
CA THR A 488 -19.38 13.97 -18.73
C THR A 488 -20.11 12.70 -18.31
N LYS A 489 -20.20 12.37 -17.02
CA LYS A 489 -20.78 11.10 -16.53
C LYS A 489 -22.26 11.01 -16.79
N VAL A 490 -22.98 12.12 -16.65
CA VAL A 490 -24.44 12.19 -16.83
C VAL A 490 -24.86 13.04 -18.04
N ASN A 491 -23.90 13.50 -18.85
CA ASN A 491 -24.11 14.38 -20.01
C ASN A 491 -24.93 15.62 -19.67
N PHE A 492 -24.54 16.33 -18.60
CA PHE A 492 -25.23 17.53 -18.12
C PHE A 492 -24.39 18.78 -18.35
N CYS A 493 -24.98 19.80 -18.98
CA CYS A 493 -24.40 21.14 -19.10
C CYS A 493 -25.13 22.12 -18.20
N SER A 494 -24.39 22.83 -17.37
CA SER A 494 -24.95 23.78 -16.38
C SER A 494 -25.37 25.12 -16.98
N GLU A 495 -26.04 25.95 -16.17
CA GLU A 495 -26.22 27.37 -16.46
C GLU A 495 -24.89 28.15 -16.38
N LEU A 496 -24.91 29.43 -16.76
CA LEU A 496 -23.72 30.30 -16.66
C LEU A 496 -23.44 30.72 -15.21
N TYR A 497 -22.15 30.68 -14.87
CA TYR A 497 -21.53 31.20 -13.65
C TYR A 497 -20.44 32.19 -14.03
N ASP A 498 -20.07 33.11 -13.14
CA ASP A 498 -18.95 34.02 -13.39
C ASP A 498 -17.62 33.26 -13.44
N TYR A 499 -17.53 32.16 -12.68
CA TYR A 499 -16.37 31.26 -12.67
C TYR A 499 -16.75 29.86 -12.20
N VAL A 500 -16.09 28.84 -12.76
CA VAL A 500 -16.18 27.44 -12.35
C VAL A 500 -14.79 26.96 -11.95
N SER A 501 -14.66 26.53 -10.70
CA SER A 501 -13.40 26.12 -10.09
C SER A 501 -13.44 24.66 -9.69
N ALA A 502 -12.25 24.04 -9.63
CA ALA A 502 -12.02 22.82 -8.87
C ALA A 502 -12.46 23.00 -7.40
N PRO A 503 -12.73 21.91 -6.66
CA PRO A 503 -13.19 22.01 -5.28
C PRO A 503 -12.07 22.42 -4.33
N ILE A 504 -12.43 23.01 -3.18
CA ILE A 504 -11.45 23.26 -2.09
C ILE A 504 -11.14 21.96 -1.35
N HIS A 505 -12.15 21.11 -1.16
CA HIS A 505 -12.00 19.81 -0.52
C HIS A 505 -12.10 18.70 -1.55
N ASP A 506 -11.06 17.87 -1.65
CA ASP A 506 -11.16 16.65 -2.41
C ASP A 506 -12.22 15.73 -1.72
N PRO A 507 -13.24 15.23 -2.45
CA PRO A 507 -14.17 14.24 -1.93
C PRO A 507 -13.44 12.93 -1.57
N HIS A 508 -13.01 12.83 -0.31
CA HIS A 508 -12.44 11.60 0.24
C HIS A 508 -13.53 10.55 0.46
N PRO A 509 -13.29 9.25 0.18
CA PRO A 509 -14.27 8.17 0.37
C PRO A 509 -14.84 8.06 1.79
N GLU A 510 -14.08 8.53 2.78
CA GLU A 510 -14.45 8.49 4.21
C GLU A 510 -15.12 9.77 4.70
N ARG A 511 -15.20 10.82 3.87
CA ARG A 511 -15.91 12.06 4.21
C ARG A 511 -17.30 12.00 3.58
N SER A 512 -18.32 12.01 4.42
CA SER A 512 -19.74 12.13 4.01
C SER A 512 -20.09 13.47 3.35
N GLU A 513 -19.12 14.38 3.28
CA GLU A 513 -19.24 15.74 2.76
C GLU A 513 -18.05 16.06 1.85
N GLY A 514 -18.29 16.80 0.76
CA GLY A 514 -17.27 17.24 -0.17
C GLY A 514 -17.88 17.92 -1.39
N GLU A 515 -17.11 18.77 -2.05
CA GLU A 515 -17.52 19.46 -3.26
C GLU A 515 -16.85 18.80 -4.48
N PHE A 516 -17.57 18.66 -5.60
CA PHE A 516 -16.93 18.37 -6.89
C PHE A 516 -16.44 19.64 -7.58
N LEU A 517 -17.11 20.77 -7.35
CA LEU A 517 -16.83 22.06 -7.99
C LEU A 517 -17.26 23.21 -7.08
N LEU A 518 -16.62 24.37 -7.24
CA LEU A 518 -17.11 25.65 -6.74
C LEU A 518 -17.63 26.51 -7.90
N LEU A 519 -18.79 27.15 -7.69
CA LEU A 519 -19.50 27.94 -8.69
C LEU A 519 -19.76 29.34 -8.15
N PHE A 520 -19.27 30.36 -8.86
CA PHE A 520 -19.36 31.76 -8.42
C PHE A 520 -20.44 32.50 -9.21
N LYS A 521 -21.37 33.20 -8.53
CA LYS A 521 -22.42 33.99 -9.18
C LYS A 521 -22.72 35.27 -8.39
N GLY A 522 -22.22 36.39 -8.87
CA GLY A 522 -22.24 37.68 -8.20
C GLY A 522 -21.53 37.60 -6.85
N GLU A 523 -22.30 37.82 -5.78
CA GLU A 523 -21.79 37.77 -4.40
C GLU A 523 -21.97 36.39 -3.73
N ARG A 524 -22.56 35.43 -4.45
CA ARG A 524 -22.95 34.12 -3.93
C ARG A 524 -21.95 33.06 -4.38
N LEU A 525 -21.68 32.11 -3.49
CA LEU A 525 -20.80 30.98 -3.73
C LEU A 525 -21.60 29.69 -3.58
N PHE A 526 -21.59 28.87 -4.63
CA PHE A 526 -22.24 27.57 -4.65
C PHE A 526 -21.22 26.45 -4.82
N TYR A 527 -21.65 25.23 -4.58
CA TYR A 527 -20.88 24.03 -4.87
C TYR A 527 -21.76 22.94 -5.46
N VAL A 528 -21.13 22.02 -6.19
CA VAL A 528 -21.73 20.76 -6.60
C VAL A 528 -21.38 19.72 -5.55
N ASP A 529 -22.37 19.12 -4.89
CA ASP A 529 -22.15 18.08 -3.87
C ASP A 529 -21.81 16.71 -4.52
N GLN A 530 -21.43 15.73 -3.70
CA GLN A 530 -21.13 14.37 -4.16
C GLN A 530 -22.32 13.67 -4.85
N LYS A 531 -23.56 14.13 -4.60
CA LYS A 531 -24.80 13.66 -5.24
C LYS A 531 -25.15 14.45 -6.51
N ARG A 532 -24.28 15.37 -6.95
CA ARG A 532 -24.46 16.26 -8.12
C ARG A 532 -25.59 17.27 -7.96
N ASN A 533 -25.99 17.60 -6.73
CA ASN A 533 -26.88 18.71 -6.45
C ASN A 533 -26.07 20.00 -6.29
N ILE A 534 -26.71 21.13 -6.58
CA ILE A 534 -26.13 22.45 -6.35
C ILE A 534 -26.65 22.97 -5.01
N ALA A 535 -25.73 23.37 -4.13
CA ALA A 535 -26.03 24.00 -2.85
C ALA A 535 -25.23 25.29 -2.67
N GLU A 536 -25.73 26.21 -1.85
CA GLU A 536 -25.09 27.49 -1.57
C GLU A 536 -24.32 27.44 -0.25
N PHE A 537 -23.11 28.00 -0.23
CA PHE A 537 -22.39 28.22 1.02
C PHE A 537 -22.97 29.42 1.78
N PRO A 538 -23.27 29.28 3.08
CA PRO A 538 -23.58 30.45 3.89
C PRO A 538 -22.34 31.34 4.00
N GLU A 539 -22.54 32.66 4.07
CA GLU A 539 -21.42 33.61 4.21
C GLU A 539 -20.54 33.31 5.45
N THR A 540 -21.12 32.71 6.49
CA THR A 540 -20.39 32.30 7.69
C THR A 540 -19.28 31.31 7.41
N ALA A 541 -19.38 30.53 6.33
CA ALA A 541 -18.35 29.56 5.92
C ALA A 541 -17.18 30.19 5.15
N PHE A 542 -17.29 31.43 4.67
CA PHE A 542 -16.25 32.04 3.83
C PHE A 542 -14.91 32.17 4.56
N GLY A 543 -14.96 32.37 5.88
CA GLY A 543 -13.79 32.39 6.76
C GLY A 543 -12.98 31.09 6.69
N ARG A 544 -13.65 29.97 6.96
CA ARG A 544 -13.07 28.63 6.90
C ARG A 544 -12.53 28.31 5.52
N LEU A 545 -13.34 28.52 4.47
CA LEU A 545 -12.93 28.30 3.08
C LEU A 545 -11.68 29.13 2.70
N TYR A 546 -11.56 30.36 3.23
CA TYR A 546 -10.36 31.17 3.00
C TYR A 546 -9.12 30.71 3.76
N ALA A 547 -9.28 30.04 4.90
CA ALA A 547 -8.16 29.37 5.56
C ALA A 547 -7.60 28.24 4.68
N GLU A 548 -8.47 27.55 3.94
CA GLU A 548 -8.18 26.37 3.11
C GLU A 548 -7.89 26.70 1.63
N LYS A 549 -7.87 27.98 1.25
CA LYS A 549 -7.58 28.44 -0.13
C LYS A 549 -6.32 27.85 -0.77
N TYR A 550 -5.39 27.32 0.02
CA TYR A 550 -4.15 26.70 -0.46
C TYR A 550 -4.37 25.32 -1.11
N ASN A 551 -5.54 24.72 -0.91
CA ASN A 551 -5.94 23.51 -1.62
C ASN A 551 -6.29 23.80 -3.09
N LEU A 552 -6.71 25.03 -3.40
CA LEU A 552 -6.86 25.50 -4.77
C LEU A 552 -5.49 25.88 -5.35
N GLN A 553 -5.35 25.72 -6.65
CA GLN A 553 -4.11 26.03 -7.37
C GLN A 553 -4.33 27.03 -8.50
N GLY A 554 -3.30 27.81 -8.82
CA GLY A 554 -3.26 28.69 -10.00
C GLY A 554 -4.41 29.70 -10.08
N THR A 555 -5.16 29.65 -11.18
CA THR A 555 -6.25 30.59 -11.47
C THR A 555 -7.42 30.44 -10.52
N ASP A 556 -7.72 29.21 -10.09
CA ASP A 556 -8.85 28.90 -9.20
C ASP A 556 -8.65 29.53 -7.82
N GLN A 557 -7.45 29.38 -7.26
CA GLN A 557 -7.07 30.04 -6.01
C GLN A 557 -7.12 31.56 -6.14
N SER A 558 -6.58 32.10 -7.24
CA SER A 558 -6.52 33.54 -7.46
C SER A 558 -7.93 34.15 -7.52
N TYR A 559 -8.86 33.48 -8.20
CA TYR A 559 -10.25 33.92 -8.29
C TYR A 559 -10.95 33.87 -6.93
N PHE A 560 -10.82 32.76 -6.19
CA PHE A 560 -11.40 32.62 -4.86
C PHE A 560 -10.90 33.71 -3.88
N VAL A 561 -9.60 34.02 -3.90
CA VAL A 561 -9.03 35.08 -3.05
C VAL A 561 -9.62 36.45 -3.38
N GLN A 562 -9.76 36.78 -4.66
CA GLN A 562 -10.38 38.04 -5.09
C GLN A 562 -11.84 38.11 -4.67
N PHE A 563 -12.58 37.02 -4.80
CA PHE A 563 -13.96 36.91 -4.33
C PHE A 563 -14.06 37.20 -2.82
N TYR A 564 -13.23 36.54 -2.00
CA TYR A 564 -13.21 36.76 -0.55
C TYR A 564 -12.82 38.20 -0.17
N GLN A 565 -11.81 38.78 -0.82
CA GLN A 565 -11.39 40.16 -0.59
C GLN A 565 -12.47 41.17 -0.97
N ALA A 566 -13.20 40.92 -2.06
CA ALA A 566 -14.34 41.74 -2.43
C ALA A 566 -15.45 41.66 -1.38
N TRP A 567 -15.72 40.46 -0.84
CA TRP A 567 -16.69 40.26 0.24
C TRP A 567 -16.29 41.03 1.52
N THR A 568 -15.05 40.88 2.01
CA THR A 568 -14.60 41.60 3.23
C THR A 568 -14.66 43.11 3.06
N LYS A 569 -14.26 43.63 1.89
CA LYS A 569 -14.34 45.06 1.57
C LYS A 569 -15.78 45.59 1.59
N ARG A 570 -16.75 44.81 1.11
CA ARG A 570 -18.18 45.19 1.14
C ARG A 570 -18.74 45.21 2.56
N LYS A 571 -18.34 44.27 3.42
CA LYS A 571 -18.77 44.24 4.84
C LYS A 571 -18.16 45.36 5.67
N GLY A 572 -16.92 45.77 5.35
CA GLY A 572 -16.24 46.86 6.04
C GLY A 572 -15.70 46.47 7.42
N ALA A 573 -15.55 47.46 8.30
CA ALA A 573 -15.06 47.24 9.66
C ALA A 573 -16.03 46.36 10.46
N GLY A 574 -15.51 45.31 11.11
CA GLY A 574 -16.30 44.35 11.87
C GLY A 574 -16.81 43.16 11.05
N TYR A 575 -16.29 42.93 9.83
CA TYR A 575 -16.64 41.73 9.05
C TYR A 575 -16.36 40.42 9.80
N GLU A 576 -15.48 40.43 10.81
CA GLU A 576 -15.19 39.29 11.68
C GLU A 576 -16.42 38.80 12.43
N SER A 577 -17.43 39.66 12.66
CA SER A 577 -18.71 39.24 13.23
C SER A 577 -19.52 38.31 12.30
N TYR A 578 -19.14 38.18 11.03
CA TYR A 578 -19.77 37.24 10.10
C TYR A 578 -19.06 35.90 10.05
N LEU A 579 -17.85 35.79 10.63
CA LEU A 579 -17.10 34.53 10.68
C LEU A 579 -17.70 33.59 11.73
N ASP A 580 -17.62 32.29 11.45
CA ASP A 580 -17.92 31.25 12.42
C ASP A 580 -16.90 31.24 13.58
N ASN A 581 -17.26 30.56 14.68
CA ASN A 581 -16.46 30.56 15.91
C ASN A 581 -15.10 29.86 15.75
N GLU A 582 -15.02 28.82 14.93
CA GLU A 582 -13.80 28.07 14.68
C GLU A 582 -12.79 28.93 13.90
N THR A 583 -13.25 29.63 12.86
CA THR A 583 -12.43 30.61 12.13
C THR A 583 -11.92 31.72 13.05
N LEU A 584 -12.77 32.23 13.95
CA LEU A 584 -12.38 33.26 14.92
C LEU A 584 -11.28 32.74 15.86
N TYR A 585 -11.47 31.53 16.42
CA TYR A 585 -10.49 30.87 17.27
C TYR A 585 -9.15 30.68 16.55
N GLU A 586 -9.15 30.11 15.35
CA GLU A 586 -7.92 29.82 14.60
C GLU A 586 -7.16 31.09 14.22
N LYS A 587 -7.87 32.14 13.80
CA LYS A 587 -7.25 33.45 13.56
C LYS A 587 -6.63 34.01 14.83
N ALA A 588 -7.36 33.97 15.94
CA ALA A 588 -6.88 34.47 17.22
C ALA A 588 -5.69 33.68 17.76
N ARG A 589 -5.72 32.34 17.65
CA ARG A 589 -4.62 31.45 18.05
C ARG A 589 -3.33 31.78 17.30
N LYS A 590 -3.42 32.02 15.98
CA LYS A 590 -2.27 32.45 15.16
C LYS A 590 -1.74 33.81 15.57
N LEU A 591 -2.62 34.77 15.88
CA LEU A 591 -2.22 36.08 16.39
C LEU A 591 -1.55 35.96 17.76
N ASN A 592 -2.09 35.12 18.65
CA ASN A 592 -1.52 34.86 19.97
C ASN A 592 -0.11 34.26 19.86
N TRP A 593 0.08 33.22 19.05
CA TRP A 593 1.41 32.66 18.76
C TRP A 593 2.37 33.73 18.22
N ALA A 594 1.91 34.59 17.32
CA ALA A 594 2.71 35.67 16.76
C ALA A 594 2.96 36.85 17.74
N GLY A 595 2.56 36.74 19.02
CA GLY A 595 2.70 37.79 20.03
C GLY A 595 1.75 38.98 19.84
N LYS A 596 0.77 38.88 18.93
CA LYS A 596 -0.21 39.94 18.62
C LYS A 596 -1.47 39.79 19.45
N ILE A 597 -1.30 39.68 20.77
CA ILE A 597 -2.35 39.34 21.73
C ILE A 597 -3.49 40.37 21.70
N ALA A 598 -3.18 41.66 21.58
CA ALA A 598 -4.17 42.73 21.49
C ALA A 598 -5.09 42.61 20.25
N GLU A 599 -4.61 42.04 19.14
CA GLU A 599 -5.43 41.76 17.95
C GLU A 599 -6.24 40.45 18.12
N ALA A 600 -5.76 39.50 18.93
CA ALA A 600 -6.42 38.22 19.19
C ALA A 600 -7.66 38.37 20.11
N ILE A 601 -7.55 39.17 21.17
CA ILE A 601 -8.60 39.32 22.20
C ILE A 601 -9.97 39.72 21.62
N PRO A 602 -10.10 40.70 20.69
CA PRO A 602 -11.39 41.05 20.10
C PRO A 602 -12.05 39.88 19.36
N LEU A 603 -11.28 39.10 18.60
CA LEU A 603 -11.79 37.93 17.87
C LEU A 603 -12.32 36.86 18.84
N LEU A 604 -11.55 36.56 19.88
CA LEU A 604 -11.95 35.61 20.92
C LEU A 604 -13.14 36.12 21.71
N THR A 605 -13.25 37.43 21.93
CA THR A 605 -14.39 38.02 22.64
C THR A 605 -15.69 37.84 21.85
N ILE A 606 -15.63 37.98 20.51
CA ILE A 606 -16.78 37.69 19.64
C ILE A 606 -17.20 36.22 19.81
N GLY A 607 -16.26 35.27 19.67
CA GLY A 607 -16.56 33.85 19.82
C GLY A 607 -17.05 33.47 21.23
N ALA A 608 -16.41 33.97 22.28
CA ALA A 608 -16.77 33.72 23.67
C ALA A 608 -18.16 34.28 24.01
N SER A 609 -18.53 35.45 23.46
CA SER A 609 -19.88 36.03 23.63
C SER A 609 -20.98 35.17 22.99
N ARG A 610 -20.61 34.34 22.01
CA ARG A 610 -21.48 33.35 21.36
C ARG A 610 -21.43 31.98 22.04
N GLY A 611 -20.71 31.87 23.15
CA GLY A 611 -20.57 30.63 23.91
C GLY A 611 -19.47 29.68 23.41
N SER A 612 -18.56 30.07 22.50
CA SER A 612 -17.48 29.16 22.07
C SER A 612 -16.56 28.81 23.24
N ALA A 613 -16.51 27.53 23.60
CA ALA A 613 -15.67 27.01 24.66
C ALA A 613 -14.17 27.21 24.35
N ASP A 614 -13.73 26.97 23.11
CA ASP A 614 -12.32 27.17 22.70
C ASP A 614 -11.88 28.63 22.81
N CYS A 615 -12.76 29.57 22.43
CA CYS A 615 -12.48 31.00 22.58
C CYS A 615 -12.39 31.41 24.05
N GLN A 616 -13.26 30.87 24.90
CA GLN A 616 -13.21 31.09 26.35
C GLN A 616 -11.92 30.49 26.93
N TYR A 617 -11.59 29.25 26.59
CA TYR A 617 -10.36 28.59 27.03
C TYR A 617 -9.11 29.38 26.65
N LEU A 618 -8.97 29.82 25.39
CA LEU A 618 -7.80 30.58 24.95
C LEU A 618 -7.75 31.98 25.57
N LEU A 619 -8.88 32.64 25.82
CA LEU A 619 -8.90 33.85 26.67
C LEU A 619 -8.40 33.53 28.08
N GLY A 620 -8.82 32.40 28.65
CA GLY A 620 -8.32 31.89 29.92
C GLY A 620 -6.81 31.77 29.94
N ASN A 621 -6.22 31.14 28.91
CA ASN A 621 -4.77 31.01 28.76
C ASN A 621 -4.08 32.37 28.70
N ILE A 622 -4.58 33.30 27.87
CA ILE A 622 -4.01 34.66 27.73
C ILE A 622 -4.00 35.39 29.06
N TYR A 623 -5.10 35.36 29.81
CA TYR A 623 -5.21 36.04 31.11
C TYR A 623 -4.45 35.31 32.24
N CYS A 624 -3.93 34.11 31.99
CA CYS A 624 -3.16 33.31 32.95
C CYS A 624 -1.66 33.27 32.64
N ASP A 625 -1.24 33.82 31.50
CA ASP A 625 0.13 33.74 31.02
C ASP A 625 1.04 34.70 31.79
N THR A 626 1.98 34.15 32.56
CA THR A 626 2.93 34.92 33.36
C THR A 626 4.01 35.58 32.53
N ASP A 627 4.23 35.14 31.29
CA ASP A 627 5.23 35.72 30.39
C ASP A 627 4.69 37.01 29.71
N HIS A 628 3.41 37.33 29.91
CA HIS A 628 2.70 38.46 29.31
C HIS A 628 1.95 39.31 30.35
N GLU A 629 2.70 39.95 31.26
CA GLU A 629 2.18 40.73 32.39
C GLU A 629 1.12 41.80 31.99
N ASP A 630 1.22 42.40 30.81
CA ASP A 630 0.28 43.42 30.31
C ASP A 630 -1.17 42.90 30.20
N PHE A 631 -1.34 41.58 30.07
CA PHE A 631 -2.65 40.92 29.94
C PHE A 631 -2.97 40.02 31.12
N LEU A 632 -2.11 39.92 32.14
CA LEU A 632 -2.30 39.00 33.26
C LEU A 632 -3.50 39.43 34.14
N ASP A 633 -4.49 38.54 34.28
CA ASP A 633 -5.67 38.71 35.13
C ASP A 633 -6.20 37.33 35.56
N ILE A 634 -5.60 36.76 36.61
CA ILE A 634 -5.93 35.41 37.10
C ILE A 634 -7.43 35.23 37.44
N PRO A 635 -8.11 36.18 38.12
CA PRO A 635 -9.55 36.09 38.34
C PRO A 635 -10.36 35.98 37.04
N LYS A 636 -9.98 36.74 36.01
CA LYS A 636 -10.62 36.70 34.70
C LYS A 636 -10.31 35.40 33.96
N ALA A 637 -9.09 34.88 34.06
CA ALA A 637 -8.71 33.57 33.53
C ALA A 637 -9.57 32.44 34.13
N ILE A 638 -9.69 32.41 35.46
CA ILE A 638 -10.56 31.44 36.17
C ILE A 638 -12.02 31.60 35.72
N GLY A 639 -12.48 32.84 35.52
CA GLY A 639 -13.82 33.12 35.01
C GLY A 639 -14.08 32.48 33.65
N PHE A 640 -13.14 32.61 32.72
CA PHE A 640 -13.24 32.00 31.40
C PHE A 640 -13.07 30.48 31.42
N TYR A 641 -12.13 29.94 32.19
CA TYR A 641 -12.01 28.49 32.36
C TYR A 641 -13.29 27.88 32.91
N LYS A 642 -13.96 28.53 33.87
CA LYS A 642 -15.26 28.06 34.38
C LYS A 642 -16.36 28.06 33.33
N GLN A 643 -16.34 29.02 32.39
CA GLN A 643 -17.30 29.05 31.27
C GLN A 643 -17.03 27.90 30.29
N ALA A 644 -15.76 27.64 29.94
CA ALA A 644 -15.38 26.53 29.07
C ALA A 644 -15.68 25.17 29.74
N ILE A 645 -15.40 25.05 31.05
CA ILE A 645 -15.72 23.88 31.88
C ILE A 645 -17.23 23.58 31.91
N ALA A 646 -18.08 24.61 31.90
CA ALA A 646 -19.54 24.41 31.86
C ALA A 646 -20.02 23.76 30.54
N GLN A 647 -19.11 23.61 29.57
CA GLN A 647 -19.31 22.96 28.28
C GLN A 647 -18.38 21.74 28.13
N ASP A 648 -17.93 21.17 29.25
CA ASP A 648 -17.08 19.97 29.31
C ASP A 648 -15.71 20.11 28.61
N HIS A 649 -15.16 21.33 28.51
CA HIS A 649 -13.83 21.55 27.93
C HIS A 649 -12.72 21.00 28.86
N ALA A 650 -12.09 19.89 28.46
CA ALA A 650 -11.18 19.13 29.31
C ALA A 650 -9.89 19.87 29.67
N GLN A 651 -9.25 20.55 28.70
CA GLN A 651 -8.02 21.34 28.94
C GLN A 651 -8.24 22.51 29.92
N ALA A 652 -9.44 23.08 29.97
CA ALA A 652 -9.77 24.13 30.94
C ALA A 652 -9.80 23.58 32.37
N TRP A 653 -10.26 22.33 32.56
CA TRP A 653 -10.13 21.63 33.84
C TRP A 653 -8.67 21.41 34.22
N THR A 654 -7.82 20.98 33.30
CA THR A 654 -6.38 20.79 33.53
C THR A 654 -5.70 22.09 33.96
N ASN A 655 -5.93 23.19 33.23
CA ASN A 655 -5.31 24.47 33.54
C ASN A 655 -5.81 25.06 34.87
N LEU A 656 -7.09 24.86 35.19
CA LEU A 656 -7.62 25.23 36.51
C LEU A 656 -7.01 24.37 37.62
N GLY A 657 -6.79 23.07 37.36
CA GLY A 657 -6.08 22.16 38.27
C GLY A 657 -4.64 22.59 38.53
N PHE A 658 -3.93 23.01 37.48
CA PHE A 658 -2.57 23.55 37.58
C PHE A 658 -2.50 24.81 38.44
N ILE A 659 -3.45 25.75 38.26
CA ILE A 659 -3.55 26.95 39.11
C ILE A 659 -3.70 26.56 40.58
N TYR A 660 -4.57 25.58 40.88
CA TYR A 660 -4.77 25.11 42.26
C TYR A 660 -3.56 24.35 42.81
N ALA A 661 -2.86 23.57 42.00
CA ALA A 661 -1.68 22.81 42.42
C ALA A 661 -0.50 23.74 42.77
N THR A 662 -0.24 24.72 41.91
CA THR A 662 0.91 25.63 42.03
C THR A 662 0.65 26.84 42.91
N GLY A 663 -0.62 27.23 43.09
CA GLY A 663 -0.99 28.47 43.77
C GLY A 663 -0.73 29.72 42.94
N LEU A 664 -0.94 29.65 41.62
CA LEU A 664 -0.75 30.80 40.74
C LEU A 664 -1.86 31.85 40.98
N GLY A 665 -1.49 32.99 41.59
CA GLY A 665 -2.42 34.09 41.88
C GLY A 665 -3.41 33.85 43.02
N LEU A 666 -3.34 32.68 43.70
CA LEU A 666 -4.09 32.32 44.90
C LEU A 666 -3.34 31.23 45.70
N PRO A 667 -3.62 31.01 47.00
CA PRO A 667 -2.96 29.92 47.74
C PRO A 667 -3.21 28.53 47.13
N PRO A 668 -2.23 27.61 47.14
CA PRO A 668 -2.42 26.24 46.67
C PRO A 668 -3.59 25.51 47.37
N ASP A 669 -4.33 24.71 46.60
CA ASP A 669 -5.48 23.91 47.05
C ASP A 669 -5.44 22.53 46.38
N ILE A 670 -4.62 21.62 46.93
CA ILE A 670 -4.38 20.28 46.39
C ILE A 670 -5.68 19.46 46.22
N PRO A 671 -6.65 19.47 47.16
CA PRO A 671 -7.93 18.78 46.96
C PRO A 671 -8.71 19.28 45.73
N LYS A 672 -8.73 20.60 45.47
CA LYS A 672 -9.35 21.13 44.25
C LYS A 672 -8.56 20.79 43.00
N ALA A 673 -7.23 20.83 43.06
CA ALA A 673 -6.37 20.42 41.95
C ALA A 673 -6.60 18.95 41.57
N LEU A 674 -6.63 18.05 42.54
CA LEU A 674 -6.94 16.63 42.35
C LEU A 674 -8.30 16.45 41.68
N THR A 675 -9.33 17.12 42.21
CA THR A 675 -10.69 17.06 41.64
C THR A 675 -10.71 17.56 40.20
N ALA A 676 -9.97 18.62 39.89
CA ALA A 676 -9.90 19.18 38.54
C ALA A 676 -9.18 18.24 37.56
N TYR A 677 -8.03 17.68 37.94
CA TYR A 677 -7.31 16.70 37.12
C TYR A 677 -8.11 15.42 36.92
N GLN A 678 -8.79 14.90 37.94
CA GLN A 678 -9.65 13.72 37.80
C GLN A 678 -10.81 13.97 36.82
N LYS A 679 -11.41 15.17 36.84
CA LYS A 679 -12.45 15.54 35.87
C LYS A 679 -11.91 15.69 34.45
N ALA A 680 -10.76 16.34 34.28
CA ALA A 680 -10.10 16.45 32.98
C ALA A 680 -9.75 15.06 32.41
N ALA A 681 -9.17 14.18 33.22
CA ALA A 681 -8.86 12.80 32.83
C ALA A 681 -10.13 12.00 32.47
N ALA A 682 -11.23 12.16 33.22
CA ALA A 682 -12.51 11.54 32.90
C ALA A 682 -13.13 12.04 31.57
N LEU A 683 -12.72 13.22 31.11
CA LEU A 683 -13.08 13.79 29.80
C LEU A 683 -12.06 13.45 28.70
N GLY A 684 -11.08 12.59 28.97
CA GLY A 684 -10.09 12.12 27.99
C GLY A 684 -8.82 12.98 27.88
N GLU A 685 -8.57 13.94 28.79
CA GLU A 685 -7.41 14.82 28.64
C GLU A 685 -6.09 14.16 29.03
N GLY A 686 -5.27 13.84 28.04
CA GLY A 686 -3.98 13.15 28.22
C GLY A 686 -3.01 13.88 29.16
N GLN A 687 -2.93 15.22 29.12
CA GLN A 687 -2.05 15.96 30.02
C GLN A 687 -2.49 15.86 31.48
N ALA A 688 -3.79 15.82 31.76
CA ALA A 688 -4.29 15.60 33.12
C ALA A 688 -3.99 14.18 33.62
N MET A 689 -4.11 13.19 32.72
CA MET A 689 -3.73 11.81 33.03
C MET A 689 -2.23 11.72 33.35
N SER A 690 -1.36 12.34 32.53
CA SER A 690 0.08 12.42 32.83
C SER A 690 0.34 13.09 34.18
N ASN A 691 -0.29 14.22 34.48
CA ASN A 691 -0.15 14.90 35.78
C ASN A 691 -0.57 14.02 36.96
N LEU A 692 -1.68 13.26 36.84
CA LEU A 692 -2.10 12.29 37.84
C LEU A 692 -1.11 11.13 37.97
N GLY A 693 -0.62 10.63 36.82
CA GLY A 693 0.41 9.59 36.76
C GLY A 693 1.66 10.00 37.52
N HIS A 694 2.13 11.23 37.33
CA HIS A 694 3.26 11.81 38.06
C HIS A 694 2.99 11.89 39.57
N TRP A 695 1.81 12.34 40.00
CA TRP A 695 1.50 12.41 41.43
C TRP A 695 1.50 11.04 42.12
N TYR A 696 1.00 10.00 41.44
CA TYR A 696 1.08 8.62 41.94
C TYR A 696 2.48 8.00 41.81
N TYR A 697 3.28 8.43 40.82
CA TYR A 697 4.65 7.96 40.62
C TYR A 697 5.61 8.53 41.67
N GLU A 698 5.50 9.82 42.01
CA GLU A 698 6.42 10.51 42.91
C GLU A 698 6.02 10.38 44.38
N GLY A 699 4.73 10.30 44.67
CA GLY A 699 4.21 10.18 46.04
C GLY A 699 4.28 11.48 46.87
N GLU A 700 4.45 12.66 46.24
CA GLU A 700 4.57 13.95 46.94
C GLU A 700 3.22 14.46 47.49
N HIS A 701 2.17 14.35 46.67
CA HIS A 701 0.83 14.86 47.00
C HIS A 701 -0.21 13.76 47.22
N LEU A 702 0.09 12.54 46.76
CA LEU A 702 -0.70 11.32 46.92
C LEU A 702 0.20 10.21 47.46
N GLU A 703 -0.37 9.13 48.00
CA GLU A 703 0.43 7.93 48.32
C GLU A 703 0.99 7.32 47.03
N GLN A 704 2.27 6.97 47.02
CA GLN A 704 2.93 6.40 45.85
C GLN A 704 2.28 5.06 45.46
N ASP A 705 1.85 4.95 44.20
CA ASP A 705 1.23 3.75 43.65
C ASP A 705 1.62 3.58 42.16
N TYR A 706 2.57 2.69 41.90
CA TYR A 706 3.02 2.40 40.53
C TYR A 706 1.94 1.75 39.66
N GLY A 707 0.95 1.07 40.25
CA GLY A 707 -0.18 0.53 39.50
C GLY A 707 -1.08 1.64 38.95
N GLN A 708 -1.41 2.62 39.81
CA GLN A 708 -2.17 3.81 39.39
C GLN A 708 -1.36 4.70 38.44
N ALA A 709 -0.08 4.92 38.72
CA ALA A 709 0.79 5.68 37.83
C ALA A 709 0.83 5.07 36.42
N LEU A 710 1.09 3.76 36.32
CA LEU A 710 1.10 3.04 35.05
C LEU A 710 -0.26 3.08 34.36
N HIS A 711 -1.36 3.00 35.11
CA HIS A 711 -2.71 3.09 34.56
C HIS A 711 -2.97 4.45 33.89
N TYR A 712 -2.59 5.56 34.54
CA TYR A 712 -2.75 6.89 33.99
C TYR A 712 -1.77 7.19 32.85
N PHE A 713 -0.49 6.82 32.98
CA PHE A 713 0.49 7.03 31.91
C PHE A 713 0.12 6.28 30.62
N LYS A 714 -0.39 5.06 30.72
CA LYS A 714 -0.88 4.32 29.54
C LYS A 714 -2.12 4.91 28.90
N GLN A 715 -2.98 5.57 29.68
CA GLN A 715 -4.10 6.31 29.09
C GLN A 715 -3.59 7.58 28.40
N ALA A 716 -2.67 8.30 29.03
CA ALA A 716 -2.03 9.46 28.43
C ALA A 716 -1.31 9.11 27.10
N GLU A 717 -0.68 7.94 27.03
CA GLU A 717 -0.01 7.44 25.82
C GLU A 717 -1.01 7.23 24.65
N LYS A 718 -2.23 6.77 24.93
CA LYS A 718 -3.29 6.64 23.90
C LYS A 718 -3.72 7.98 23.32
N GLU A 719 -3.59 9.04 24.11
CA GLU A 719 -3.85 10.42 23.72
C GLU A 719 -2.60 11.14 23.17
N GLY A 720 -1.52 10.39 22.90
CA GLY A 720 -0.29 10.92 22.30
C GLY A 720 0.66 11.63 23.27
N ILE A 721 0.45 11.52 24.59
CA ILE A 721 1.36 12.06 25.61
C ILE A 721 2.36 10.98 26.03
N ASP A 722 3.62 11.20 25.67
CA ASP A 722 4.72 10.27 25.94
C ASP A 722 5.18 10.35 27.40
N ASN A 723 5.16 9.20 28.08
CA ASN A 723 5.70 9.00 29.43
C ASN A 723 6.56 7.71 29.47
N ASP A 724 7.17 7.34 28.33
CA ASP A 724 7.82 6.05 28.11
C ASP A 724 8.96 5.77 29.09
N ALA A 725 9.71 6.79 29.50
CA ALA A 725 10.78 6.67 30.49
C ALA A 725 10.23 6.28 31.88
N GLN A 726 9.15 6.92 32.33
CA GLN A 726 8.50 6.62 33.61
C GLN A 726 7.84 5.24 33.56
N ILE A 727 7.22 4.87 32.43
CA ILE A 727 6.65 3.54 32.24
C ILE A 727 7.74 2.46 32.27
N ALA A 728 8.88 2.70 31.61
CA ALA A 728 10.03 1.79 31.64
C ALA A 728 10.55 1.60 33.07
N GLU A 729 10.73 2.69 33.82
CA GLU A 729 11.15 2.60 35.23
C GLU A 729 10.15 1.81 36.08
N ILE A 730 8.85 2.05 35.93
CA ILE A 730 7.82 1.28 36.64
C ILE A 730 7.93 -0.22 36.31
N TYR A 731 8.10 -0.58 35.03
CA TYR A 731 8.24 -1.98 34.65
C TYR A 731 9.52 -2.62 35.17
N TYR A 732 10.61 -1.86 35.23
CA TYR A 732 11.84 -2.29 35.88
C TYR A 732 11.62 -2.57 37.38
N GLN A 733 10.99 -1.64 38.11
CA GLN A 733 10.68 -1.80 39.54
C GLN A 733 9.74 -2.99 39.81
N GLN A 734 8.78 -3.23 38.91
CA GLN A 734 7.86 -4.37 38.99
C GLN A 734 8.48 -5.70 38.51
N LYS A 735 9.71 -5.67 37.98
CA LYS A 735 10.41 -6.82 37.39
C LYS A 735 9.69 -7.44 36.19
N ASP A 736 8.89 -6.65 35.47
CA ASP A 736 8.23 -7.05 34.22
C ASP A 736 9.15 -6.73 33.02
N TYR A 737 10.16 -7.56 32.85
CA TYR A 737 11.20 -7.34 31.85
C TYR A 737 10.70 -7.50 30.40
N THR A 738 9.59 -8.22 30.20
CA THR A 738 8.99 -8.39 28.87
C THR A 738 8.41 -7.07 28.37
N ASN A 739 7.64 -6.39 29.21
CA ASN A 739 7.08 -5.08 28.83
C ASN A 739 8.15 -3.97 28.89
N LEU A 740 9.10 -4.03 29.83
CA LEU A 740 10.26 -3.15 29.83
C LEU A 740 10.96 -3.14 28.46
N LEU A 741 11.33 -4.32 27.93
CA LEU A 741 12.01 -4.43 26.62
C LEU A 741 11.21 -3.84 25.45
N ARG A 742 9.89 -3.76 25.53
CA ARG A 742 9.05 -3.10 24.51
C ARG A 742 9.23 -1.58 24.56
N TYR A 743 9.17 -1.00 25.75
CA TYR A 743 9.36 0.44 25.93
C TYR A 743 10.81 0.89 25.70
N LEU A 744 11.81 0.05 26.00
CA LEU A 744 13.20 0.35 25.66
C LEU A 744 13.45 0.46 24.14
N LYS A 745 12.67 -0.24 23.31
CA LYS A 745 12.79 -0.15 21.84
C LYS A 745 12.23 1.15 21.26
N LYS A 746 11.35 1.84 22.00
CA LYS A 746 10.76 3.11 21.56
C LYS A 746 11.72 4.29 21.70
N ASP A 747 12.72 4.17 22.56
CA ASP A 747 13.74 5.21 22.81
C ASP A 747 14.74 5.34 21.66
N LYS A 748 14.29 5.92 20.53
CA LYS A 748 15.14 6.18 19.36
C LYS A 748 16.23 7.20 19.65
N ALA A 749 16.01 8.09 20.62
CA ALA A 749 16.95 9.14 21.00
C ALA A 749 18.02 8.65 21.99
N GLY A 750 17.87 7.46 22.56
CA GLY A 750 18.81 6.87 23.52
C GLY A 750 18.86 7.63 24.85
N GLN A 751 17.74 8.20 25.28
CA GLN A 751 17.62 9.02 26.49
C GLN A 751 17.65 8.20 27.77
N TYR A 752 17.11 6.98 27.77
CA TYR A 752 17.03 6.13 28.97
C TYR A 752 17.26 4.65 28.70
N ALA A 753 17.18 4.16 27.46
CA ALA A 753 17.16 2.72 27.23
C ALA A 753 18.49 2.01 27.54
N ALA A 754 19.60 2.71 27.35
CA ALA A 754 20.94 2.14 27.49
C ALA A 754 21.24 1.67 28.93
N ILE A 755 20.79 2.40 29.96
CA ILE A 755 21.04 1.97 31.35
C ILE A 755 20.34 0.65 31.66
N TYR A 756 19.07 0.50 31.24
CA TYR A 756 18.33 -0.74 31.44
C TYR A 756 18.88 -1.88 30.60
N TYR A 757 19.26 -1.67 29.34
CA TYR A 757 19.89 -2.73 28.55
C TYR A 757 21.19 -3.22 29.20
N GLY A 758 21.99 -2.32 29.79
CA GLY A 758 23.18 -2.68 30.57
C GLY A 758 22.85 -3.67 31.68
N ILE A 759 21.87 -3.31 32.53
CA ILE A 759 21.41 -4.13 33.66
C ILE A 759 20.85 -5.48 33.19
N LEU A 760 19.96 -5.48 32.19
CA LEU A 760 19.30 -6.69 31.72
C LEU A 760 20.28 -7.70 31.13
N TYR A 761 21.29 -7.25 30.38
CA TYR A 761 22.32 -8.14 29.82
C TYR A 761 23.33 -8.62 30.87
N GLU A 762 23.60 -7.82 31.91
CA GLU A 762 24.44 -8.23 33.04
C GLU A 762 23.77 -9.35 33.84
N GLU A 763 22.48 -9.18 34.15
CA GLU A 763 21.73 -10.10 35.00
C GLU A 763 21.06 -11.26 34.24
N GLY A 764 20.94 -11.14 32.91
CA GLY A 764 20.20 -12.12 32.09
C GLY A 764 18.68 -12.05 32.28
N TRP A 765 18.15 -10.88 32.63
CA TRP A 765 16.72 -10.67 32.87
C TRP A 765 16.00 -10.35 31.56
N GLY A 766 15.09 -11.24 31.14
CA GLY A 766 14.36 -11.09 29.87
C GLY A 766 15.22 -11.22 28.59
N VAL A 767 16.54 -11.37 28.73
CA VAL A 767 17.49 -11.56 27.63
C VAL A 767 18.56 -12.57 28.03
N LYS A 768 19.24 -13.18 27.04
CA LYS A 768 20.40 -14.04 27.32
C LYS A 768 21.54 -13.19 27.90
N GLN A 769 22.03 -13.58 29.08
CA GLN A 769 23.14 -12.92 29.75
C GLN A 769 24.33 -12.71 28.80
N SER A 770 24.87 -11.50 28.77
CA SER A 770 26.00 -11.13 27.91
C SER A 770 26.75 -9.94 28.48
N MET A 771 27.84 -10.21 29.20
CA MET A 771 28.66 -9.17 29.82
C MET A 771 29.27 -8.20 28.79
N VAL A 772 29.62 -8.69 27.60
CA VAL A 772 30.12 -7.83 26.50
C VAL A 772 29.06 -6.79 26.09
N LYS A 773 27.80 -7.19 25.97
CA LYS A 773 26.70 -6.27 25.63
C LYS A 773 26.39 -5.34 26.81
N ALA A 774 26.40 -5.86 28.04
CA ALA A 774 26.17 -5.08 29.25
C ALA A 774 27.14 -3.90 29.36
N LEU A 775 28.44 -4.17 29.27
CA LEU A 775 29.49 -3.13 29.34
C LEU A 775 29.32 -2.10 28.22
N ARG A 776 29.04 -2.53 26.98
CA ARG A 776 28.79 -1.61 25.86
C ARG A 776 27.61 -0.66 26.14
N TYR A 777 26.52 -1.18 26.70
CA TYR A 777 25.35 -0.37 27.02
C TYR A 777 25.58 0.55 28.23
N TYR A 778 26.39 0.14 29.22
CA TYR A 778 26.83 1.04 30.28
C TYR A 778 27.70 2.18 29.77
N GLU A 779 28.61 1.91 28.82
CA GLU A 779 29.38 2.98 28.16
C GLU A 779 28.46 3.93 27.39
N GLN A 780 27.46 3.39 26.68
CA GLN A 780 26.48 4.18 25.92
C GLN A 780 25.60 5.04 26.84
N ALA A 781 25.12 4.51 27.97
CA ALA A 781 24.27 5.23 28.90
C ALA A 781 24.93 6.51 29.43
N ASN A 782 26.25 6.49 29.56
CA ASN A 782 27.03 7.61 30.09
C ASN A 782 27.51 8.63 29.02
N GLN A 783 27.04 8.51 27.78
CA GLN A 783 27.39 9.49 26.73
C GLN A 783 26.61 10.81 26.87
N ASN A 784 25.35 10.73 27.31
CA ASN A 784 24.42 11.87 27.37
C ASN A 784 23.92 12.17 28.80
N ALA A 785 24.28 11.36 29.79
CA ALA A 785 23.93 11.51 31.20
C ALA A 785 25.02 10.86 32.08
N THR A 786 24.93 11.00 33.41
CA THR A 786 25.85 10.35 34.36
C THR A 786 25.08 9.36 35.22
N TYR A 787 25.28 8.06 34.98
CA TYR A 787 24.70 6.97 35.76
C TYR A 787 25.75 6.36 36.67
N ALA A 788 25.75 6.78 37.95
CA ALA A 788 26.71 6.32 38.96
C ALA A 788 26.82 4.79 39.04
N TYR A 789 25.69 4.08 38.96
CA TYR A 789 25.66 2.62 38.93
C TYR A 789 26.47 2.04 37.76
N ALA A 790 26.21 2.50 36.53
CA ALA A 790 26.91 2.02 35.33
C ALA A 790 28.41 2.34 35.38
N VAL A 791 28.79 3.53 35.86
CA VAL A 791 30.19 3.92 36.02
C VAL A 791 30.91 2.98 36.99
N ASN A 792 30.29 2.65 38.13
CA ASN A 792 30.85 1.71 39.10
C ASN A 792 30.98 0.28 38.53
N ARG A 793 29.99 -0.20 37.76
CA ARG A 793 30.11 -1.50 37.05
C ARG A 793 31.28 -1.50 36.06
N LEU A 794 31.43 -0.44 35.26
CA LEU A 794 32.53 -0.30 34.30
C LEU A 794 33.90 -0.28 35.01
N LEU A 795 34.03 0.46 36.10
CA LEU A 795 35.25 0.49 36.92
C LEU A 795 35.59 -0.90 37.46
N TYR A 796 34.61 -1.61 38.02
CA TYR A 796 34.81 -2.95 38.57
C TYR A 796 35.35 -3.93 37.51
N TYR A 797 34.69 -4.01 36.34
CA TYR A 797 35.03 -4.98 35.30
C TYR A 797 36.28 -4.62 34.49
N TYR A 798 36.59 -3.33 34.30
CA TYR A 798 37.82 -2.93 33.62
C TYR A 798 39.05 -2.98 34.53
N LYS A 799 38.88 -2.98 35.85
CA LYS A 799 39.98 -3.17 36.81
C LYS A 799 40.44 -4.63 36.87
N ASN A 800 39.48 -5.58 36.87
CA ASN A 800 39.74 -6.98 37.23
C ASN A 800 39.02 -7.99 36.33
N GLY A 801 39.63 -9.16 36.12
CA GLY A 801 38.97 -10.32 35.50
C GLY A 801 39.06 -10.36 33.97
N THR A 802 38.15 -11.11 33.34
CA THR A 802 38.16 -11.43 31.90
C THR A 802 38.04 -10.20 30.98
N PHE A 803 37.50 -9.10 31.49
CA PHE A 803 37.30 -7.86 30.74
C PHE A 803 38.28 -6.75 31.14
N ALA A 804 39.31 -7.05 31.92
CA ALA A 804 40.25 -6.04 32.41
C ALA A 804 40.91 -5.26 31.25
N ASP A 805 40.84 -3.93 31.33
CA ASP A 805 41.40 -3.00 30.36
C ASP A 805 41.85 -1.74 31.10
N ALA A 806 43.17 -1.59 31.27
CA ALA A 806 43.74 -0.49 32.05
C ALA A 806 43.47 0.90 31.43
N ALA A 807 43.35 0.99 30.10
CA ALA A 807 43.07 2.26 29.44
C ALA A 807 41.62 2.68 29.68
N LYS A 808 40.68 1.75 29.53
CA LYS A 808 39.27 2.01 29.82
C LYS A 808 39.02 2.25 31.31
N TYR A 809 39.68 1.52 32.19
CA TYR A 809 39.60 1.75 33.63
C TYR A 809 40.01 3.18 33.99
N ASN A 810 41.17 3.64 33.51
CA ASN A 810 41.65 5.00 33.79
C ASN A 810 40.70 6.05 33.22
N PHE A 811 40.17 5.84 32.00
CA PHE A 811 39.16 6.73 31.42
C PHE A 811 37.92 6.87 32.31
N TRP A 812 37.34 5.74 32.74
CA TRP A 812 36.14 5.75 33.57
C TRP A 812 36.40 6.24 35.00
N PHE A 813 37.62 6.09 35.51
CA PHE A 813 38.04 6.61 36.81
C PHE A 813 38.14 8.13 36.80
N ASP A 814 38.70 8.70 35.73
CA ASP A 814 38.71 10.15 35.53
C ASP A 814 37.30 10.69 35.25
N PHE A 815 36.49 9.97 34.48
CA PHE A 815 35.08 10.31 34.26
C PHE A 815 34.30 10.36 35.58
N ALA A 816 34.46 9.37 36.46
CA ALA A 816 33.80 9.33 37.77
C ALA A 816 34.16 10.56 38.62
N LYS A 817 35.44 10.94 38.66
CA LYS A 817 35.90 12.13 39.38
C LYS A 817 35.36 13.44 38.82
N ASN A 818 35.30 13.56 37.49
CA ASN A 818 34.85 14.78 36.83
C ASN A 818 33.33 14.98 36.93
N ASN A 819 32.59 13.93 37.27
CA ASN A 819 31.13 13.96 37.40
C ASN A 819 30.67 13.66 38.84
N ASP A 820 31.54 13.80 39.84
CA ASP A 820 31.26 13.60 41.26
C ASP A 820 30.56 12.27 41.59
N VAL A 821 30.97 11.19 40.91
CA VAL A 821 30.46 9.82 41.16
C VAL A 821 31.24 9.18 42.31
N ASP A 822 30.54 8.77 43.37
CA ASP A 822 31.11 7.96 44.45
C ASP A 822 31.55 6.58 43.92
N ILE A 823 32.83 6.24 44.10
CA ILE A 823 33.42 4.99 43.62
C ILE A 823 33.31 3.93 44.71
N GLU A 824 32.64 2.81 44.41
CA GLU A 824 32.56 1.64 45.27
C GLU A 824 33.90 0.88 45.25
N GLU A 825 34.47 0.55 46.42
CA GLU A 825 35.82 -0.05 46.56
C GLU A 825 35.96 -1.50 46.05
#